data_AF-A0A6P8T5F8-F1
#
_entry.id   AF-A0A6P8T5F8-F1
#
_cell.length_a   1.000
_cell.length_b   1.000
_cell.length_c   1.000
_cell.angle_alpha   90.00
_cell.angle_beta   90.00
_cell.angle_gamma   90.00
#
_symmetry.space_group_name_H-M   'P 1'
#
loop_
_entity.id
_entity.type
_entity.pdbx_description
1 polymer ?
#
loop_
_entity_poly.entity_id
_entity_poly.type
_entity_poly.pdbx_seq_one_letter_code
_entity_poly.pdbx_strand_id
1 'polypeptide(L)'
;MVFAPETVECFLQDLQLSLSDASGDELETSAPTAPPMASLDWGTRKSLFLERWKTERPRLINSTAAQENVANRICQQCGSNPAAVRCRDCRPRPFLCAECDVSMHTRHVLHNRDAMTAGFFQPLPPTTFVADKALSHCVRLMPVEMPEKICGCSTVSLRVNPGKVVAVVTINGRHDLSMPELSCHTCDATWAAGLDDLIQSGYWPATLHFSTIYETDVCYSFEEMKMAAPGLSCQAFLRMLDQRTFRFGRSGKISAGNFQQSFFEWEAVRFEVENICKEESFICPACTPDMLAVSVDGNRKHYRFKHAARSEEKATFEGVFIAKDEEVTRFVDYIHRTTKHVSGRGVCGGEWSAARETSQRSTSKVDEEGLELAVCRHGVLLCALNMYRGEIFAYPLYLQEKLASRNITFFCMDVTCKCWPYLKKVTKSCPELQHLLQMRPFLSVFHAKAHDFKCEVKWSGAYQEGAGLTLGEEVEQCNAFLSRIAVTTKHMTKAGRTDMLTLMAMRWNQQKFRNLATSLCHRYQKTTKVLQNQLQNLETMKVQMAVTESKLEDWVNDVKEWAEAAKTTTTSNDADALASRIEVLVASIKRRSQRLYKDTDGSKGRARIRRKIRTEKGILTSVVETYNRMVVSTETLCLETILSGETAWPWQQPHSDSVDLKTKRKAFEIIMAIRRLQEEKKIVVTEMDHHWKALKARADSLKELSCLLPSEPIQNLPWSLSDEGLKGVQSIVFRKRQNIREMKTHTRACYLQVLSGAENINFLQSASSEDFDSDSDSEID
;
A
#
# COMPACT_ATOMS: atom_id res chain seq x y z
N MET A 1 -18.96 21.27 41.76
CA MET A 1 -19.89 22.31 41.28
C MET A 1 -20.54 21.76 40.02
N VAL A 2 -21.80 21.36 40.14
CA VAL A 2 -22.59 20.67 39.12
C VAL A 2 -23.08 21.70 38.10
N PHE A 3 -22.86 21.46 36.81
CA PHE A 3 -23.44 22.27 35.72
C PHE A 3 -24.64 21.52 35.11
N ALA A 4 -25.68 22.28 34.78
CA ALA A 4 -27.06 21.86 34.68
C ALA A 4 -27.44 21.10 33.37
N PRO A 5 -28.52 20.29 33.38
CA PRO A 5 -28.89 19.35 32.29
C PRO A 5 -29.81 19.93 31.19
N GLU A 6 -30.25 21.19 31.28
CA GLU A 6 -31.46 21.62 30.56
C GLU A 6 -31.24 22.13 29.11
N THR A 7 -30.00 22.25 28.62
CA THR A 7 -29.73 22.65 27.22
C THR A 7 -29.59 21.46 26.25
N VAL A 8 -29.44 20.23 26.77
CA VAL A 8 -29.32 19.00 25.97
C VAL A 8 -30.71 18.43 25.62
N GLU A 9 -31.67 18.57 26.53
CA GLU A 9 -33.06 18.14 26.30
C GLU A 9 -33.77 18.96 25.22
N CYS A 10 -33.57 20.28 25.20
CA CYS A 10 -34.12 21.15 24.14
C CYS A 10 -33.59 20.79 22.74
N PHE A 11 -32.32 20.37 22.61
CA PHE A 11 -31.73 19.98 21.32
C PHE A 11 -32.15 18.57 20.88
N LEU A 12 -32.42 17.66 21.83
CA LEU A 12 -32.98 16.33 21.56
C LEU A 12 -34.45 16.40 21.11
N GLN A 13 -35.23 17.35 21.64
CA GLN A 13 -36.62 17.59 21.23
C GLN A 13 -36.73 18.14 19.79
N ASP A 14 -35.83 19.06 19.39
CA ASP A 14 -35.76 19.55 17.99
C ASP A 14 -35.36 18.45 16.98
N LEU A 15 -34.60 17.44 17.43
CA LEU A 15 -34.18 16.30 16.60
C LEU A 15 -35.30 15.26 16.39
N GLN A 16 -36.20 15.10 17.37
CA GLN A 16 -37.32 14.16 17.29
C GLN A 16 -38.49 14.69 16.43
N LEU A 17 -38.67 16.02 16.36
CA LEU A 17 -39.72 16.64 15.53
C LEU A 17 -39.36 16.71 14.03
N SER A 18 -38.12 16.41 13.64
CA SER A 18 -37.66 16.44 12.24
C SER A 18 -37.77 15.08 11.51
N LEU A 19 -38.36 14.06 12.15
CA LEU A 19 -38.45 12.69 11.62
C LEU A 19 -39.89 12.15 11.46
N SER A 20 -40.89 13.03 11.39
CA SER A 20 -42.27 12.64 11.09
C SER A 20 -42.71 13.18 9.73
N ASP A 21 -42.22 12.57 8.66
CA ASP A 21 -42.89 12.54 7.36
C ASP A 21 -42.56 11.23 6.63
N ALA A 22 -43.27 10.18 7.04
CA ALA A 22 -43.49 8.99 6.24
C ALA A 22 -44.89 8.49 6.60
N SER A 23 -45.87 8.97 5.84
CA SER A 23 -47.27 8.55 5.91
C SER A 23 -47.37 7.05 5.65
N GLY A 24 -47.98 6.35 6.61
CA GLY A 24 -48.33 4.94 6.53
C GLY A 24 -49.30 4.63 5.40
N ASP A 25 -49.18 3.40 4.90
CA ASP A 25 -50.32 2.64 4.41
C ASP A 25 -50.18 1.24 5.02
N GLU A 26 -51.11 0.93 5.93
CA GLU A 26 -51.23 -0.36 6.61
C GLU A 26 -51.90 -1.36 5.67
N LEU A 27 -51.27 -2.52 5.48
CA LEU A 27 -51.99 -3.71 5.05
C LEU A 27 -51.53 -4.90 5.89
N GLU A 28 -52.44 -5.37 6.74
CA GLU A 28 -52.32 -6.61 7.51
C GLU A 28 -52.05 -7.81 6.59
N THR A 29 -51.07 -8.65 6.92
CA THR A 29 -51.15 -10.11 6.70
C THR A 29 -50.01 -10.86 7.40
N SER A 30 -50.41 -11.81 8.26
CA SER A 30 -49.72 -13.03 8.70
C SER A 30 -48.19 -13.02 8.87
N ALA A 31 -47.75 -13.16 10.13
CA ALA A 31 -46.36 -13.38 10.52
C ALA A 31 -45.69 -14.54 9.72
N PRO A 32 -44.57 -14.29 9.00
CA PRO A 32 -43.72 -15.34 8.50
C PRO A 32 -42.88 -15.88 9.65
N THR A 33 -42.86 -17.21 9.80
CA THR A 33 -41.96 -17.95 10.69
C THR A 33 -40.54 -17.38 10.57
N ALA A 34 -39.99 -16.91 11.69
CA ALA A 34 -38.66 -16.32 11.74
C ALA A 34 -37.62 -17.27 11.08
N PRO A 35 -36.80 -16.82 10.13
CA PRO A 35 -35.76 -17.67 9.56
C PRO A 35 -34.80 -18.11 10.68
N PRO A 36 -34.32 -19.36 10.67
CA PRO A 36 -33.45 -19.86 11.72
C PRO A 36 -32.22 -18.97 11.85
N MET A 37 -31.94 -18.50 13.07
CA MET A 37 -30.76 -17.69 13.37
C MET A 37 -29.51 -18.43 12.90
N ALA A 38 -28.71 -17.77 12.06
CA ALA A 38 -27.46 -18.33 11.58
C ALA A 38 -26.51 -18.59 12.76
N SER A 39 -25.85 -19.75 12.77
CA SER A 39 -24.84 -20.10 13.79
C SER A 39 -23.77 -19.00 13.89
N LEU A 40 -23.38 -18.62 15.12
CA LEU A 40 -22.27 -17.70 15.37
C LEU A 40 -20.92 -18.32 14.99
N ASP A 41 -20.81 -19.65 14.97
CA ASP A 41 -19.59 -20.36 14.61
C ASP A 41 -19.35 -20.36 13.08
N TRP A 42 -18.20 -19.82 12.66
CA TRP A 42 -17.81 -19.74 11.25
C TRP A 42 -17.65 -21.12 10.61
N GLY A 43 -17.10 -22.11 11.35
CA GLY A 43 -16.89 -23.46 10.83
C GLY A 43 -18.21 -24.14 10.47
N THR A 44 -19.18 -24.03 11.37
CA THR A 44 -20.55 -24.51 11.19
C THR A 44 -21.24 -23.81 10.03
N ARG A 45 -21.13 -22.46 9.92
CA ARG A 45 -21.68 -21.72 8.78
C ARG A 45 -21.08 -22.18 7.45
N LYS A 46 -19.76 -22.36 7.39
CA LYS A 46 -19.06 -22.82 6.18
C LYS A 46 -19.48 -24.25 5.80
N SER A 47 -19.59 -25.15 6.79
CA SER A 47 -20.04 -26.53 6.58
C SER A 47 -21.47 -26.58 6.03
N LEU A 48 -22.42 -25.90 6.69
CA LEU A 48 -23.81 -25.82 6.24
C LEU A 48 -23.92 -25.18 4.85
N PHE A 49 -23.12 -24.16 4.57
CA PHE A 49 -23.07 -23.52 3.25
C PHE A 49 -22.59 -24.51 2.17
N LEU A 50 -21.54 -25.28 2.44
CA LEU A 50 -21.03 -26.30 1.52
C LEU A 50 -22.07 -27.42 1.27
N GLU A 51 -22.75 -27.87 2.32
CA GLU A 51 -23.82 -28.87 2.18
C GLU A 51 -24.97 -28.35 1.33
N ARG A 52 -25.42 -27.10 1.53
CA ARG A 52 -26.43 -26.47 0.66
C ARG A 52 -25.99 -26.44 -0.82
N TRP A 53 -24.73 -26.08 -1.10
CA TRP A 53 -24.21 -26.15 -2.47
C TRP A 53 -24.15 -27.58 -3.01
N LYS A 54 -23.87 -28.59 -2.18
CA LYS A 54 -23.89 -30.00 -2.59
C LYS A 54 -25.32 -30.44 -2.95
N THR A 55 -26.30 -30.11 -2.12
CA THR A 55 -27.72 -30.42 -2.34
C THR A 55 -28.25 -29.74 -3.60
N GLU A 56 -27.88 -28.48 -3.84
CA GLU A 56 -28.37 -27.70 -5.00
C GLU A 56 -27.60 -28.04 -6.30
N ARG A 57 -26.41 -28.64 -6.22
CA ARG A 57 -25.53 -28.91 -7.38
C ARG A 57 -26.22 -29.64 -8.53
N PRO A 58 -27.01 -30.71 -8.33
CA PRO A 58 -27.71 -31.38 -9.43
C PRO A 58 -28.66 -30.45 -10.18
N ARG A 59 -29.40 -29.59 -9.47
CA ARG A 59 -30.29 -28.59 -10.07
C ARG A 59 -29.50 -27.51 -10.81
N LEU A 60 -28.35 -27.07 -10.28
CA LEU A 60 -27.46 -26.12 -10.96
C LEU A 60 -26.89 -26.72 -12.25
N ILE A 61 -26.47 -27.99 -12.24
CA ILE A 61 -26.00 -28.70 -13.44
C ILE A 61 -27.11 -28.75 -14.48
N ASN A 62 -28.32 -29.21 -14.11
CA ASN A 62 -29.46 -29.29 -15.01
C ASN A 62 -29.81 -27.91 -15.60
N SER A 63 -29.87 -26.87 -14.76
CA SER A 63 -30.19 -25.51 -15.19
C SER A 63 -29.12 -24.93 -16.12
N THR A 64 -27.84 -25.19 -15.84
CA THR A 64 -26.72 -24.73 -16.68
C THR A 64 -26.73 -25.45 -18.03
N ALA A 65 -26.93 -26.77 -18.05
CA ALA A 65 -27.04 -27.53 -19.30
C ALA A 65 -28.26 -27.09 -20.13
N ALA A 66 -29.42 -26.87 -19.50
CA ALA A 66 -30.62 -26.39 -20.17
C ALA A 66 -30.45 -25.00 -20.81
N GLN A 67 -29.58 -24.14 -20.28
CA GLN A 67 -29.27 -22.83 -20.89
C GLN A 67 -28.53 -22.94 -22.23
N GLU A 68 -27.86 -24.07 -22.48
CA GLU A 68 -27.17 -24.33 -23.75
C GLU A 68 -28.07 -25.03 -24.79
N ASN A 69 -29.33 -25.32 -24.45
CA ASN A 69 -30.30 -25.86 -25.40
C ASN A 69 -30.74 -24.81 -26.44
N VAL A 70 -30.35 -25.02 -27.69
CA VAL A 70 -30.75 -24.22 -28.85
C VAL A 70 -32.14 -24.66 -29.34
N ALA A 71 -33.15 -24.38 -28.52
CA ALA A 71 -34.55 -24.63 -28.88
C ALA A 71 -35.05 -23.60 -29.90
N ASN A 72 -36.02 -24.00 -30.74
CA ASN A 72 -36.75 -23.08 -31.60
C ASN A 72 -37.48 -22.04 -30.74
N ARG A 73 -37.18 -20.77 -30.97
CA ARG A 73 -37.77 -19.64 -30.26
C ARG A 73 -38.24 -18.60 -31.26
N ILE A 74 -39.24 -17.82 -30.88
CA ILE A 74 -39.65 -16.63 -31.62
C ILE A 74 -38.80 -15.46 -31.16
N CYS A 75 -38.46 -14.57 -32.08
CA CYS A 75 -37.77 -13.33 -31.78
C CYS A 75 -38.53 -12.51 -30.73
N GLN A 76 -37.85 -12.15 -29.65
CA GLN A 76 -38.44 -11.38 -28.56
C GLN A 76 -38.60 -9.89 -28.87
N GLN A 77 -38.03 -9.40 -29.98
CA GLN A 77 -38.14 -8.01 -30.42
C GLN A 77 -39.34 -7.80 -31.34
N CYS A 78 -39.48 -8.59 -32.42
CA CYS A 78 -40.61 -8.44 -33.35
C CYS A 78 -41.80 -9.37 -33.04
N GLY A 79 -41.60 -10.42 -32.24
CA GLY A 79 -42.67 -11.36 -31.87
C GLY A 79 -43.17 -12.26 -33.01
N SER A 80 -42.56 -12.21 -34.20
CA SER A 80 -43.05 -12.96 -35.37
C SER A 80 -42.02 -13.89 -36.00
N ASN A 81 -40.78 -13.41 -36.18
CA ASN A 81 -39.76 -14.16 -36.92
C ASN A 81 -39.04 -15.19 -36.02
N PRO A 82 -38.58 -16.33 -36.56
CA PRO A 82 -37.74 -17.27 -35.82
C PRO A 82 -36.46 -16.60 -35.31
N ALA A 83 -36.09 -16.90 -34.06
CA ALA A 83 -34.83 -16.43 -33.49
C ALA A 83 -33.64 -17.15 -34.14
N ALA A 84 -32.60 -16.38 -34.47
CA ALA A 84 -31.36 -16.85 -35.06
C ALA A 84 -30.13 -16.48 -34.21
N VAL A 85 -30.27 -15.49 -33.32
CA VAL A 85 -29.17 -14.94 -32.51
C VAL A 85 -29.60 -14.81 -31.06
N ARG A 86 -28.69 -15.14 -30.13
CA ARG A 86 -28.79 -14.84 -28.70
C ARG A 86 -27.79 -13.73 -28.34
N CYS A 87 -28.25 -12.64 -27.75
CA CYS A 87 -27.33 -11.66 -27.15
C CYS A 87 -26.94 -12.12 -25.73
N ARG A 88 -25.65 -12.07 -25.40
CA ARG A 88 -25.15 -12.47 -24.06
C ARG A 88 -25.10 -11.32 -23.07
N ASP A 89 -25.03 -10.10 -23.57
CA ASP A 89 -24.76 -8.90 -22.78
C ASP A 89 -26.05 -8.11 -22.47
N CYS A 90 -26.97 -7.99 -23.43
CA CYS A 90 -28.32 -7.49 -23.15
C CYS A 90 -28.98 -8.37 -22.07
N ARG A 91 -29.65 -7.77 -21.10
CA ARG A 91 -30.40 -8.48 -20.05
C ARG A 91 -31.90 -8.39 -20.33
N PRO A 92 -32.67 -9.50 -20.24
CA PRO A 92 -32.33 -10.83 -19.71
C PRO A 92 -31.81 -11.86 -20.75
N ARG A 93 -30.92 -11.47 -21.67
CA ARG A 93 -30.36 -12.28 -22.79
C ARG A 93 -31.38 -12.58 -23.89
N PRO A 94 -31.76 -11.57 -24.69
CA PRO A 94 -32.79 -11.72 -25.69
C PRO A 94 -32.39 -12.63 -26.85
N PHE A 95 -33.39 -13.33 -27.37
CA PHE A 95 -33.34 -14.11 -28.61
C PHE A 95 -33.94 -13.27 -29.75
N LEU A 96 -33.17 -13.08 -30.82
CA LEU A 96 -33.48 -12.15 -31.91
C LEU A 96 -33.48 -12.88 -33.25
N CYS A 97 -34.38 -12.48 -34.15
CA CYS A 97 -34.24 -12.84 -35.57
C CYS A 97 -33.07 -12.06 -36.18
N ALA A 98 -32.63 -12.46 -37.38
CA ALA A 98 -31.53 -11.84 -38.10
C ALA A 98 -31.67 -10.31 -38.25
N GLU A 99 -32.85 -9.83 -38.64
CA GLU A 99 -33.10 -8.41 -38.88
C GLU A 99 -33.08 -7.59 -37.58
N CYS A 100 -33.74 -8.08 -36.53
CA CYS A 100 -33.75 -7.42 -35.22
C CYS A 100 -32.35 -7.40 -34.59
N ASP A 101 -31.57 -8.46 -34.78
CA ASP A 101 -30.17 -8.51 -34.38
C ASP A 101 -29.34 -7.41 -35.06
N VAL A 102 -29.43 -7.28 -36.38
CA VAL A 102 -28.71 -6.23 -37.12
C VAL A 102 -29.17 -4.83 -36.69
N SER A 103 -30.48 -4.60 -36.58
CA SER A 103 -31.04 -3.31 -36.18
C SER A 103 -30.56 -2.87 -34.79
N MET A 104 -30.49 -3.79 -33.83
CA MET A 104 -30.10 -3.48 -32.47
C MET A 104 -28.57 -3.42 -32.30
N HIS A 105 -27.85 -4.42 -32.79
CA HIS A 105 -26.41 -4.55 -32.55
C HIS A 105 -25.53 -3.75 -33.50
N THR A 106 -26.11 -3.03 -34.47
CA THR A 106 -25.40 -1.92 -35.13
C THR A 106 -25.15 -0.76 -34.15
N ARG A 107 -26.03 -0.57 -33.15
CA ARG A 107 -25.87 0.43 -32.08
C ARG A 107 -25.13 -0.11 -30.84
N HIS A 108 -25.10 -1.44 -30.69
CA HIS A 108 -24.44 -2.13 -29.58
C HIS A 108 -23.38 -3.12 -30.09
N VAL A 109 -22.45 -2.62 -30.89
CA VAL A 109 -21.45 -3.41 -31.63
C VAL A 109 -20.50 -4.21 -30.73
N LEU A 110 -20.27 -3.76 -29.50
CA LEU A 110 -19.38 -4.40 -28.53
C LEU A 110 -20.05 -5.54 -27.75
N HIS A 111 -21.35 -5.78 -27.97
CA HIS A 111 -22.05 -6.90 -27.33
C HIS A 111 -21.59 -8.25 -27.90
N ASN A 112 -21.40 -9.21 -27.01
CA ASN A 112 -21.13 -10.59 -27.34
C ASN A 112 -22.43 -11.30 -27.70
N ARG A 113 -22.42 -11.99 -28.84
CA ARG A 113 -23.59 -12.64 -29.44
C ARG A 113 -23.26 -14.07 -29.80
N ASP A 114 -24.27 -14.92 -29.86
CA ASP A 114 -24.15 -16.29 -30.33
C ASP A 114 -25.19 -16.54 -31.46
N ALA A 115 -24.76 -17.14 -32.57
CA ALA A 115 -25.64 -17.68 -33.59
C ALA A 115 -26.24 -19.02 -33.14
N MET A 116 -27.46 -19.31 -33.60
CA MET A 116 -28.23 -20.50 -33.25
C MET A 116 -28.36 -21.50 -34.42
N THR A 117 -27.75 -21.22 -35.57
CA THR A 117 -28.01 -21.95 -36.82
C THR A 117 -27.35 -23.32 -36.90
N ALA A 118 -26.33 -23.59 -36.07
CA ALA A 118 -25.53 -24.81 -36.12
C ALA A 118 -25.97 -25.90 -35.11
N GLY A 119 -27.12 -25.75 -34.45
CA GLY A 119 -27.58 -26.68 -33.41
C GLY A 119 -26.86 -26.54 -32.06
N PHE A 120 -25.95 -25.58 -31.94
CA PHE A 120 -25.32 -25.12 -30.70
C PHE A 120 -25.14 -23.59 -30.76
N PHE A 121 -24.91 -22.95 -29.61
CA PHE A 121 -24.62 -21.52 -29.56
C PHE A 121 -23.20 -21.25 -30.04
N GLN A 122 -23.07 -20.78 -31.28
CA GLN A 122 -21.78 -20.46 -31.88
C GLN A 122 -21.47 -18.98 -31.65
N PRO A 123 -20.34 -18.61 -31.01
CA PRO A 123 -19.97 -17.21 -30.84
C PRO A 123 -19.94 -16.46 -32.17
N LEU A 124 -20.57 -15.28 -32.20
CA LEU A 124 -20.79 -14.49 -33.40
C LEU A 124 -20.08 -13.13 -33.27
N PRO A 125 -18.95 -12.92 -33.98
CA PRO A 125 -18.23 -11.64 -33.98
C PRO A 125 -19.11 -10.47 -34.44
N PRO A 126 -18.78 -9.22 -34.09
CA PRO A 126 -19.55 -8.04 -34.53
C PRO A 126 -19.66 -7.92 -36.06
N THR A 127 -18.60 -8.29 -36.77
CA THR A 127 -18.46 -8.24 -38.24
C THR A 127 -19.10 -9.43 -38.96
N THR A 128 -19.90 -10.22 -38.25
CA THR A 128 -20.64 -11.37 -38.81
C THR A 128 -22.10 -11.29 -38.39
N PHE A 129 -23.02 -11.66 -39.26
CA PHE A 129 -24.45 -11.73 -38.97
C PHE A 129 -25.06 -12.97 -39.62
N VAL A 130 -26.28 -13.30 -39.21
CA VAL A 130 -27.03 -14.43 -39.81
C VAL A 130 -27.86 -13.90 -40.97
N ALA A 131 -27.71 -14.50 -42.15
CA ALA A 131 -28.54 -14.26 -43.33
C ALA A 131 -28.91 -15.61 -43.94
N ASP A 132 -30.20 -15.86 -44.19
CA ASP A 132 -30.69 -17.12 -44.79
C ASP A 132 -30.14 -18.39 -44.11
N LYS A 133 -30.07 -18.37 -42.77
CA LYS A 133 -29.51 -19.44 -41.91
C LYS A 133 -28.00 -19.70 -42.10
N ALA A 134 -27.30 -18.90 -42.91
CA ALA A 134 -25.86 -18.91 -43.07
C ALA A 134 -25.21 -17.71 -42.35
N LEU A 135 -23.91 -17.80 -42.10
CA LEU A 135 -23.11 -16.70 -41.56
C LEU A 135 -22.59 -15.84 -42.72
N SER A 136 -22.82 -14.53 -42.65
CA SER A 136 -22.35 -13.55 -43.63
C SER A 136 -21.55 -12.45 -42.95
N HIS A 137 -20.60 -11.86 -43.68
CA HIS A 137 -19.74 -10.79 -43.17
C HIS A 137 -20.35 -9.40 -43.40
N CYS A 138 -20.11 -8.50 -42.47
CA CYS A 138 -20.48 -7.09 -42.57
C CYS A 138 -19.40 -6.21 -41.96
N VAL A 139 -19.35 -4.96 -42.40
CA VAL A 139 -18.52 -3.94 -41.78
C VAL A 139 -19.25 -3.37 -40.57
N ARG A 140 -18.53 -3.20 -39.47
CA ARG A 140 -19.03 -2.54 -38.27
C ARG A 140 -18.17 -1.37 -37.91
N LEU A 141 -18.83 -0.26 -37.59
CA LEU A 141 -18.15 0.95 -37.17
C LEU A 141 -17.85 0.88 -35.68
N MET A 142 -16.69 1.40 -35.30
CA MET A 142 -16.40 1.71 -33.92
C MET A 142 -17.40 2.77 -33.41
N PRO A 143 -17.97 2.62 -32.22
CA PRO A 143 -18.80 3.66 -31.62
C PRO A 143 -17.89 4.85 -31.30
N VAL A 144 -18.05 5.94 -32.02
CA VAL A 144 -17.40 7.22 -31.75
C VAL A 144 -18.47 8.29 -31.93
N GLU A 145 -18.45 9.31 -31.09
CA GLU A 145 -19.28 10.50 -31.29
C GLU A 145 -18.94 11.14 -32.64
N MET A 146 -19.95 11.29 -33.49
CA MET A 146 -19.81 11.84 -34.83
C MET A 146 -20.40 13.24 -34.85
N PRO A 147 -19.74 14.24 -35.46
CA PRO A 147 -20.27 15.59 -35.52
C PRO A 147 -21.56 15.63 -36.33
N GLU A 148 -22.55 16.41 -35.87
CA GLU A 148 -23.83 16.57 -36.59
C GLU A 148 -23.65 17.29 -37.94
N LYS A 149 -22.57 18.08 -38.09
CA LYS A 149 -22.24 18.85 -39.30
C LYS A 149 -20.74 18.85 -39.53
N ILE A 150 -20.34 18.68 -40.79
CA ILE A 150 -18.94 18.84 -41.26
C ILE A 150 -18.80 19.97 -42.30
N CYS A 151 -19.92 20.55 -42.72
CA CYS A 151 -20.02 21.63 -43.71
C CYS A 151 -21.36 22.38 -43.54
N GLY A 152 -21.59 23.41 -44.37
CA GLY A 152 -22.83 24.20 -44.35
C GLY A 152 -24.06 23.53 -45.01
N CYS A 153 -23.91 22.32 -45.58
CA CYS A 153 -25.01 21.59 -46.21
C CYS A 153 -25.99 20.97 -45.18
N SER A 154 -27.14 20.50 -45.66
CA SER A 154 -28.12 19.78 -44.83
C SER A 154 -27.51 18.52 -44.21
N THR A 155 -27.92 18.15 -43.01
CA THR A 155 -27.46 16.93 -42.32
C THR A 155 -27.87 15.65 -43.07
N VAL A 156 -28.96 15.71 -43.85
CA VAL A 156 -29.38 14.64 -44.77
C VAL A 156 -28.35 14.41 -45.89
N SER A 157 -27.48 15.40 -46.16
CA SER A 157 -26.41 15.27 -47.13
C SER A 157 -25.21 14.46 -46.63
N LEU A 158 -25.17 14.10 -45.34
CA LEU A 158 -24.05 13.38 -44.74
C LEU A 158 -24.23 11.86 -44.88
N ARG A 159 -23.16 11.20 -45.29
CA ARG A 159 -23.05 9.75 -45.36
C ARG A 159 -21.97 9.27 -44.41
N VAL A 160 -22.28 8.24 -43.63
CA VAL A 160 -21.29 7.52 -42.82
C VAL A 160 -20.67 6.41 -43.66
N ASN A 161 -19.35 6.42 -43.76
CA ASN A 161 -18.55 5.45 -44.49
C ASN A 161 -17.60 4.73 -43.53
N PRO A 162 -17.25 3.47 -43.84
CA PRO A 162 -16.21 2.77 -43.10
C PRO A 162 -14.83 3.24 -43.54
N GLY A 163 -14.06 3.75 -42.60
CA GLY A 163 -12.66 4.09 -42.76
C GLY A 163 -11.72 2.94 -42.39
N LYS A 164 -10.54 3.30 -41.90
CA LYS A 164 -9.48 2.38 -41.48
C LYS A 164 -9.99 1.33 -40.47
N VAL A 165 -9.62 0.06 -40.66
CA VAL A 165 -9.85 -1.01 -39.68
C VAL A 165 -8.88 -0.87 -38.50
N VAL A 166 -9.42 -0.93 -37.29
CA VAL A 166 -8.72 -0.72 -36.01
C VAL A 166 -9.07 -1.81 -35.01
N ALA A 167 -8.11 -2.13 -34.14
CA ALA A 167 -8.32 -3.06 -33.03
C ALA A 167 -8.82 -2.30 -31.79
N VAL A 168 -10.10 -2.43 -31.46
CA VAL A 168 -10.73 -1.85 -30.27
C VAL A 168 -10.71 -2.86 -29.12
N VAL A 169 -9.96 -2.57 -28.08
CA VAL A 169 -9.77 -3.46 -26.92
C VAL A 169 -10.62 -2.96 -25.76
N THR A 170 -11.47 -3.83 -25.25
CA THR A 170 -12.34 -3.60 -24.09
C THR A 170 -11.99 -4.60 -22.98
N ILE A 171 -12.64 -4.52 -21.82
CA ILE A 171 -12.52 -5.56 -20.78
C ILE A 171 -13.02 -6.95 -21.27
N ASN A 172 -13.79 -6.98 -22.36
CA ASN A 172 -14.26 -8.19 -23.04
C ASN A 172 -13.31 -8.71 -24.13
N GLY A 173 -12.14 -8.11 -24.31
CA GLY A 173 -11.18 -8.49 -25.35
C GLY A 173 -11.20 -7.56 -26.57
N ARG A 174 -10.47 -7.97 -27.61
CA ARG A 174 -10.24 -7.22 -28.85
C ARG A 174 -11.40 -7.38 -29.84
N HIS A 175 -11.77 -6.30 -30.51
CA HIS A 175 -12.73 -6.24 -31.61
C HIS A 175 -12.05 -5.56 -32.79
N ASP A 176 -12.14 -6.14 -33.99
CA ASP A 176 -11.66 -5.47 -35.20
C ASP A 176 -12.86 -4.76 -35.85
N LEU A 177 -12.85 -3.43 -35.81
CA LEU A 177 -13.93 -2.53 -36.27
C LEU A 177 -13.36 -1.48 -37.23
N SER A 178 -14.21 -0.78 -37.97
CA SER A 178 -13.79 0.34 -38.83
C SER A 178 -14.00 1.68 -38.12
N MET A 179 -13.03 2.58 -38.22
CA MET A 179 -13.23 3.98 -37.83
C MET A 179 -14.34 4.61 -38.69
N PRO A 180 -15.25 5.42 -38.12
CA PRO A 180 -16.24 6.13 -38.91
C PRO A 180 -15.58 7.29 -39.68
N GLU A 181 -15.98 7.44 -40.94
CA GLU A 181 -15.67 8.61 -41.77
C GLU A 181 -16.98 9.22 -42.26
N LEU A 182 -17.10 10.54 -42.25
CA LEU A 182 -18.24 11.24 -42.81
C LEU A 182 -17.86 11.86 -44.15
N SER A 183 -18.75 11.77 -45.12
CA SER A 183 -18.65 12.53 -46.37
C SER A 183 -19.97 13.23 -46.69
N CYS A 184 -19.88 14.48 -47.17
CA CYS A 184 -21.01 15.20 -47.71
C CYS A 184 -21.13 14.92 -49.21
N HIS A 185 -22.24 14.34 -49.66
CA HIS A 185 -22.44 14.07 -51.08
C HIS A 185 -22.81 15.31 -51.91
N THR A 186 -22.97 16.48 -51.28
CA THR A 186 -23.32 17.74 -51.95
C THR A 186 -22.09 18.61 -52.22
N CYS A 187 -21.11 18.61 -51.31
CA CYS A 187 -19.94 19.50 -51.41
C CYS A 187 -18.59 18.80 -51.18
N ASP A 188 -18.58 17.47 -51.12
CA ASP A 188 -17.40 16.60 -50.94
C ASP A 188 -16.57 16.86 -49.67
N ALA A 189 -17.11 17.59 -48.69
CA ALA A 189 -16.47 17.76 -47.39
C ALA A 189 -16.35 16.40 -46.68
N THR A 190 -15.22 16.17 -46.02
CA THR A 190 -14.95 14.93 -45.30
C THR A 190 -14.55 15.19 -43.85
N TRP A 191 -14.80 14.20 -42.99
CA TRP A 191 -14.32 14.14 -41.62
C TRP A 191 -13.90 12.71 -41.29
N ALA A 192 -12.85 12.59 -40.49
CA ALA A 192 -12.38 11.33 -39.93
C ALA A 192 -12.15 11.54 -38.43
N ALA A 193 -12.55 10.56 -37.63
CA ALA A 193 -12.37 10.61 -36.18
C ALA A 193 -10.90 10.79 -35.78
N GLY A 194 -10.62 11.83 -35.02
CA GLY A 194 -9.33 12.21 -34.47
C GLY A 194 -9.15 11.80 -33.01
N LEU A 195 -8.10 12.31 -32.38
CA LEU A 195 -7.79 12.03 -30.98
C LEU A 195 -8.87 12.54 -30.03
N ASP A 196 -9.37 13.76 -30.26
CA ASP A 196 -10.37 14.40 -29.40
C ASP A 196 -11.68 13.61 -29.42
N ASP A 197 -12.13 13.16 -30.60
CA ASP A 197 -13.35 12.35 -30.76
C ASP A 197 -13.24 11.02 -30.00
N LEU A 198 -12.06 10.39 -30.03
CA LEU A 198 -11.79 9.16 -29.28
C LEU A 198 -11.85 9.38 -27.77
N ILE A 199 -11.21 10.43 -27.27
CA ILE A 199 -11.18 10.75 -25.83
C ILE A 199 -12.59 11.07 -25.32
N GLN A 200 -13.34 11.90 -26.05
CA GLN A 200 -14.74 12.23 -25.73
C GLN A 200 -15.63 10.97 -25.70
N SER A 201 -15.34 10.01 -26.57
CA SER A 201 -16.05 8.73 -26.65
C SER A 201 -15.59 7.67 -25.65
N GLY A 202 -14.69 8.00 -24.71
CA GLY A 202 -14.21 7.06 -23.68
C GLY A 202 -13.12 6.09 -24.15
N TYR A 203 -12.36 6.47 -25.18
CA TYR A 203 -11.28 5.68 -25.74
C TYR A 203 -9.92 6.36 -25.60
N TRP A 204 -8.88 5.54 -25.54
CA TRP A 204 -7.49 5.95 -25.46
C TRP A 204 -6.64 5.18 -26.48
N PRO A 205 -5.89 5.85 -27.37
CA PRO A 205 -5.17 5.16 -28.42
C PRO A 205 -3.88 4.50 -27.91
N ALA A 206 -3.51 3.37 -28.53
CA ALA A 206 -2.21 2.75 -28.29
C ALA A 206 -1.06 3.58 -28.86
N THR A 207 -1.28 4.19 -30.02
CA THR A 207 -0.37 5.11 -30.73
C THR A 207 -1.20 6.11 -31.55
N LEU A 208 -0.59 7.20 -32.00
CA LEU A 208 -1.25 8.23 -32.83
C LEU A 208 -1.61 7.77 -34.25
N HIS A 209 -1.25 6.55 -34.64
CA HIS A 209 -1.73 5.95 -35.88
C HIS A 209 -3.06 5.21 -35.72
N PHE A 210 -3.60 5.12 -34.50
CA PHE A 210 -4.91 4.53 -34.17
C PHE A 210 -5.10 3.07 -34.65
N SER A 211 -4.03 2.30 -34.84
CA SER A 211 -4.15 0.89 -35.22
C SER A 211 -4.74 0.02 -34.11
N THR A 212 -4.50 0.40 -32.85
CA THR A 212 -5.10 -0.20 -31.65
C THR A 212 -5.60 0.92 -30.76
N ILE A 213 -6.79 0.74 -30.21
CA ILE A 213 -7.47 1.69 -29.32
C ILE A 213 -8.01 0.91 -28.13
N TYR A 214 -7.87 1.46 -26.93
CA TYR A 214 -8.34 0.88 -25.68
C TYR A 214 -9.56 1.67 -25.18
N GLU A 215 -10.59 0.97 -24.73
CA GLU A 215 -11.59 1.59 -23.84
C GLU A 215 -10.90 1.98 -22.52
N THR A 216 -11.20 3.15 -21.97
CA THR A 216 -10.51 3.65 -20.76
C THR A 216 -10.65 2.70 -19.57
N ASP A 217 -11.73 1.93 -19.50
CA ASP A 217 -11.96 0.92 -18.47
C ASP A 217 -10.91 -0.20 -18.45
N VAL A 218 -10.22 -0.44 -19.57
CA VAL A 218 -9.08 -1.38 -19.62
C VAL A 218 -7.92 -0.87 -18.77
N CYS A 219 -7.65 0.45 -18.83
CA CYS A 219 -6.60 1.09 -18.03
C CYS A 219 -6.96 1.11 -16.54
N TYR A 220 -8.19 1.51 -16.20
CA TYR A 220 -8.69 1.44 -14.82
C TYR A 220 -8.61 0.02 -14.26
N SER A 221 -9.10 -0.97 -15.01
CA SER A 221 -9.07 -2.38 -14.58
C SER A 221 -7.64 -2.90 -14.36
N PHE A 222 -6.68 -2.45 -15.19
CA PHE A 222 -5.28 -2.84 -15.01
C PHE A 222 -4.67 -2.24 -13.75
N GLU A 223 -4.92 -0.96 -13.48
CA GLU A 223 -4.48 -0.26 -12.27
C GLU A 223 -5.05 -0.93 -11.01
N GLU A 224 -6.36 -1.14 -10.96
CA GLU A 224 -7.06 -1.74 -9.81
C GLU A 224 -6.57 -3.17 -9.55
N MET A 225 -6.42 -3.96 -10.62
CA MET A 225 -5.88 -5.31 -10.50
C MET A 225 -4.41 -5.29 -10.07
N LYS A 226 -3.63 -4.24 -10.44
CA LYS A 226 -2.29 -4.07 -9.89
C LYS A 226 -2.27 -3.73 -8.41
N MET A 227 -3.23 -2.95 -7.91
CA MET A 227 -3.32 -2.71 -6.47
C MET A 227 -3.73 -3.97 -5.70
N ALA A 228 -4.71 -4.73 -6.20
CA ALA A 228 -5.18 -5.96 -5.56
C ALA A 228 -4.20 -7.14 -5.71
N ALA A 229 -3.47 -7.21 -6.82
CA ALA A 229 -2.49 -8.26 -7.12
C ALA A 229 -1.18 -7.66 -7.69
N PRO A 230 -0.32 -7.08 -6.84
CA PRO A 230 0.83 -6.29 -7.32
C PRO A 230 1.84 -7.05 -8.18
N GLY A 231 1.94 -8.38 -7.99
CA GLY A 231 2.75 -9.27 -8.81
C GLY A 231 2.24 -9.54 -10.23
N LEU A 232 1.07 -9.03 -10.64
CA LEU A 232 0.34 -9.54 -11.81
C LEU A 232 1.05 -9.48 -13.18
N SER A 233 1.94 -8.58 -13.54
CA SER A 233 2.45 -8.40 -14.93
C SER A 233 1.39 -7.98 -15.97
N CYS A 234 1.78 -7.00 -16.82
CA CYS A 234 0.99 -6.55 -17.97
C CYS A 234 0.63 -7.71 -18.90
N GLN A 235 1.57 -8.61 -19.18
CA GLN A 235 1.35 -9.72 -20.10
C GLN A 235 0.29 -10.71 -19.58
N ALA A 236 0.22 -10.98 -18.27
CA ALA A 236 -0.82 -11.86 -17.74
C ALA A 236 -2.22 -11.24 -17.87
N PHE A 237 -2.34 -9.95 -17.58
CA PHE A 237 -3.58 -9.20 -17.77
C PHE A 237 -4.03 -9.23 -19.24
N LEU A 238 -3.12 -8.97 -20.19
CA LEU A 238 -3.46 -9.01 -21.61
C LEU A 238 -3.74 -10.43 -22.13
N ARG A 239 -3.08 -11.46 -21.59
CA ARG A 239 -3.43 -12.85 -21.91
C ARG A 239 -4.86 -13.19 -21.48
N MET A 240 -5.35 -12.65 -20.36
CA MET A 240 -6.77 -12.80 -19.99
C MET A 240 -7.68 -12.16 -21.05
N LEU A 241 -7.35 -10.96 -21.54
CA LEU A 241 -8.11 -10.31 -22.62
C LEU A 241 -8.04 -11.07 -23.95
N ASP A 242 -6.87 -11.63 -24.31
CA ASP A 242 -6.73 -12.53 -25.47
C ASP A 242 -7.65 -13.74 -25.32
N GLN A 243 -7.70 -14.38 -24.14
CA GLN A 243 -8.62 -15.51 -23.89
C GLN A 243 -10.09 -15.12 -24.02
N ARG A 244 -10.48 -13.92 -23.56
CA ARG A 244 -11.84 -13.40 -23.77
C ARG A 244 -12.13 -13.16 -25.25
N THR A 245 -11.15 -12.63 -25.99
CA THR A 245 -11.25 -12.44 -27.45
C THR A 245 -11.62 -13.76 -28.14
N PHE A 246 -10.86 -14.84 -27.87
CA PHE A 246 -11.16 -16.16 -28.44
C PHE A 246 -12.47 -16.76 -27.94
N ARG A 247 -12.79 -16.61 -26.65
CA ARG A 247 -14.05 -17.10 -26.05
C ARG A 247 -15.30 -16.58 -26.77
N PHE A 248 -15.22 -15.37 -27.32
CA PHE A 248 -16.31 -14.72 -28.04
C PHE A 248 -16.15 -14.77 -29.56
N GLY A 249 -15.39 -15.74 -30.08
CA GLY A 249 -15.27 -16.01 -31.53
C GLY A 249 -14.41 -15.01 -32.31
N ARG A 250 -13.72 -14.10 -31.61
CA ARG A 250 -12.87 -13.06 -32.20
C ARG A 250 -11.41 -13.54 -32.26
N SER A 251 -10.57 -12.82 -32.99
CA SER A 251 -9.17 -13.19 -33.23
C SER A 251 -8.22 -12.00 -33.00
N GLY A 252 -6.92 -12.26 -33.16
CA GLY A 252 -5.86 -11.28 -32.92
C GLY A 252 -5.29 -11.34 -31.51
N LYS A 253 -4.14 -10.69 -31.33
CA LYS A 253 -3.45 -10.54 -30.04
C LYS A 253 -3.32 -9.07 -29.68
N ILE A 254 -3.20 -8.78 -28.39
CA ILE A 254 -2.95 -7.44 -27.88
C ILE A 254 -1.44 -7.27 -27.61
N SER A 255 -0.85 -6.18 -28.12
CA SER A 255 0.57 -5.88 -27.90
C SER A 255 0.81 -5.37 -26.48
N ALA A 256 1.64 -6.08 -25.70
CA ALA A 256 1.98 -5.67 -24.34
C ALA A 256 2.84 -4.41 -24.28
N GLY A 257 3.76 -4.23 -25.24
CA GLY A 257 4.59 -3.03 -25.30
C GLY A 257 3.74 -1.79 -25.55
N ASN A 258 2.87 -1.83 -26.57
CA ASN A 258 2.02 -0.69 -26.93
C ASN A 258 1.03 -0.36 -25.80
N PHE A 259 0.42 -1.38 -25.18
CA PHE A 259 -0.49 -1.14 -24.06
C PHE A 259 0.25 -0.49 -22.89
N GLN A 260 1.45 -0.99 -22.54
CA GLN A 260 2.18 -0.45 -21.39
C GLN A 260 2.61 1.01 -21.60
N GLN A 261 3.08 1.36 -22.80
CA GLN A 261 3.42 2.73 -23.13
C GLN A 261 2.17 3.63 -23.12
N SER A 262 1.09 3.19 -23.77
CA SER A 262 -0.19 3.90 -23.80
C SER A 262 -0.80 4.09 -22.41
N PHE A 263 -0.68 3.09 -21.53
CA PHE A 263 -1.11 3.15 -20.14
C PHE A 263 -0.32 4.19 -19.33
N PHE A 264 1.01 4.26 -19.50
CA PHE A 264 1.81 5.28 -18.82
C PHE A 264 1.50 6.69 -19.33
N GLU A 265 1.27 6.88 -20.62
CA GLU A 265 0.86 8.17 -21.17
C GLU A 265 -0.52 8.59 -20.63
N TRP A 266 -1.46 7.64 -20.54
CA TRP A 266 -2.77 7.89 -19.93
C TRP A 266 -2.65 8.31 -18.47
N GLU A 267 -1.80 7.64 -17.70
CA GLU A 267 -1.51 8.00 -16.32
C GLU A 267 -0.79 9.35 -16.18
N ALA A 268 0.10 9.69 -17.11
CA ALA A 268 0.79 10.98 -17.15
C ALA A 268 -0.22 12.13 -17.26
N VAL A 269 -1.17 12.02 -18.19
CA VAL A 269 -2.23 13.02 -18.38
C VAL A 269 -3.10 13.13 -17.13
N ARG A 270 -3.47 12.00 -16.51
CA ARG A 270 -4.23 12.01 -15.24
C ARG A 270 -3.45 12.71 -14.12
N PHE A 271 -2.15 12.46 -14.02
CA PHE A 271 -1.29 13.11 -13.05
C PHE A 271 -1.19 14.61 -13.27
N GLU A 272 -1.08 15.08 -14.51
CA GLU A 272 -1.09 16.53 -14.80
C GLU A 272 -2.43 17.18 -14.42
N VAL A 273 -3.55 16.50 -14.65
CA VAL A 273 -4.87 16.96 -14.20
C VAL A 273 -4.95 17.00 -12.66
N GLU A 274 -4.34 16.03 -11.97
CA GLU A 274 -4.21 16.04 -10.50
C GLU A 274 -3.33 17.20 -10.01
N ASN A 275 -2.25 17.54 -10.72
CA ASN A 275 -1.38 18.69 -10.43
C ASN A 275 -2.11 20.02 -10.58
N ILE A 276 -2.92 20.19 -11.63
CA ILE A 276 -3.81 21.36 -11.80
C ILE A 276 -4.74 21.48 -10.59
N CYS A 277 -5.22 20.34 -10.08
CA CYS A 277 -6.06 20.28 -8.89
C CYS A 277 -5.27 20.42 -7.56
N LYS A 278 -3.96 20.66 -7.60
CA LYS A 278 -3.05 20.75 -6.44
C LYS A 278 -3.12 19.52 -5.52
N GLU A 279 -3.08 18.32 -6.09
CA GLU A 279 -2.97 17.08 -5.31
C GLU A 279 -1.51 16.81 -4.88
N GLU A 280 -1.32 16.41 -3.62
CA GLU A 280 0.00 16.13 -3.06
C GLU A 280 0.09 14.67 -2.60
N SER A 281 0.49 13.77 -3.52
CA SER A 281 0.44 12.33 -3.29
C SER A 281 1.43 11.80 -2.23
N PHE A 282 2.44 12.58 -1.84
CA PHE A 282 3.56 12.15 -0.97
C PHE A 282 3.70 13.01 0.30
N ILE A 283 2.61 13.68 0.70
CA ILE A 283 2.51 14.45 1.94
C ILE A 283 1.41 13.84 2.81
N CYS A 284 1.79 13.34 3.99
CA CYS A 284 0.84 12.71 4.90
C CYS A 284 0.02 13.79 5.64
N PRO A 285 -1.33 13.79 5.54
CA PRO A 285 -2.18 14.77 6.21
C PRO A 285 -2.08 14.77 7.74
N ALA A 286 -1.68 13.66 8.36
CA ALA A 286 -1.51 13.54 9.82
C ALA A 286 -0.12 13.94 10.31
N CYS A 287 0.87 14.07 9.42
CA CYS A 287 2.26 14.41 9.76
C CYS A 287 2.64 15.87 9.48
N THR A 288 1.70 16.71 9.05
CA THR A 288 1.99 18.09 8.64
C THR A 288 1.30 19.07 9.59
N PRO A 289 2.02 20.07 10.14
CA PRO A 289 3.38 20.47 9.80
C PRO A 289 4.50 19.64 10.43
N ASP A 290 4.25 18.98 11.56
CA ASP A 290 5.29 18.30 12.34
C ASP A 290 5.19 16.77 12.24
N MET A 291 6.25 16.15 11.73
CA MET A 291 6.30 14.70 11.53
C MET A 291 6.99 14.02 12.70
N LEU A 292 6.28 13.12 13.40
CA LEU A 292 6.87 12.45 14.54
C LEU A 292 8.06 11.55 14.15
N ALA A 293 7.89 10.70 13.15
CA ALA A 293 8.90 9.72 12.78
C ALA A 293 8.89 9.40 11.29
N VAL A 294 10.09 9.14 10.76
CA VAL A 294 10.31 8.53 9.45
C VAL A 294 11.14 7.27 9.62
N SER A 295 10.71 6.19 8.98
CA SER A 295 11.45 4.93 8.87
C SER A 295 12.09 4.81 7.50
N VAL A 296 13.35 4.37 7.51
CA VAL A 296 14.13 4.17 6.29
C VAL A 296 14.74 2.77 6.26
N ASP A 297 14.55 2.09 5.13
CA ASP A 297 15.12 0.76 4.89
C ASP A 297 15.37 0.50 3.39
N GLY A 298 16.36 -0.35 3.12
CA GLY A 298 16.81 -0.77 1.80
C GLY A 298 16.24 -2.11 1.36
N ASN A 299 15.45 -2.10 0.28
CA ASN A 299 14.84 -3.31 -0.26
C ASN A 299 15.59 -3.86 -1.48
N ARG A 300 16.35 -4.93 -1.25
CA ARG A 300 17.15 -5.60 -2.29
C ARG A 300 16.35 -6.50 -3.23
N LYS A 301 15.07 -6.78 -2.97
CA LYS A 301 14.22 -7.52 -3.92
C LYS A 301 13.93 -6.70 -5.18
N HIS A 302 14.11 -5.39 -5.08
CA HIS A 302 14.00 -4.42 -6.16
C HIS A 302 15.24 -4.36 -7.05
N TYR A 303 16.09 -5.39 -7.14
CA TYR A 303 17.15 -5.38 -8.16
C TYR A 303 16.58 -5.28 -9.59
N ARG A 304 17.33 -4.73 -10.55
CA ARG A 304 16.96 -4.70 -11.99
C ARG A 304 18.02 -5.39 -12.84
N PHE A 305 17.59 -6.14 -13.85
CA PHE A 305 18.52 -6.86 -14.70
C PHE A 305 19.15 -5.96 -15.78
N LYS A 306 20.46 -6.13 -16.03
CA LYS A 306 21.20 -5.44 -17.10
C LYS A 306 20.57 -5.61 -18.49
N HIS A 307 19.99 -6.77 -18.80
CA HIS A 307 19.37 -7.01 -20.11
C HIS A 307 18.12 -6.15 -20.34
N ALA A 308 17.56 -5.53 -19.31
CA ALA A 308 16.45 -4.60 -19.40
C ALA A 308 16.92 -3.14 -19.64
N ALA A 309 18.23 -2.87 -19.56
CA ALA A 309 18.85 -1.56 -19.80
C ALA A 309 19.02 -1.25 -21.30
N ARG A 310 17.98 -1.52 -22.11
CA ARG A 310 18.04 -1.37 -23.58
C ARG A 310 17.52 -0.03 -24.09
N SER A 311 16.97 0.80 -23.21
CA SER A 311 16.31 2.06 -23.54
C SER A 311 16.90 3.19 -22.70
N GLU A 312 17.15 4.33 -23.36
CA GLU A 312 17.55 5.60 -22.75
C GLU A 312 16.34 6.53 -22.51
N GLU A 313 15.12 6.02 -22.67
CA GLU A 313 13.90 6.77 -22.36
C GLU A 313 13.93 7.30 -20.93
N LYS A 314 13.42 8.52 -20.76
CA LYS A 314 13.23 9.13 -19.44
C LYS A 314 11.91 8.65 -18.85
N ALA A 315 11.91 8.51 -17.52
CA ALA A 315 10.69 8.23 -16.78
C ALA A 315 9.74 9.44 -16.84
N THR A 316 8.45 9.19 -16.98
CA THR A 316 7.42 10.22 -16.92
C THR A 316 7.36 10.85 -15.53
N PHE A 317 7.48 10.02 -14.49
CA PHE A 317 7.40 10.43 -13.09
C PHE A 317 8.78 10.60 -12.44
N GLU A 318 9.79 10.98 -13.23
CA GLU A 318 11.15 11.18 -12.75
C GLU A 318 11.22 12.21 -11.61
N GLY A 319 11.79 11.83 -10.47
CA GLY A 319 11.95 12.73 -9.33
C GLY A 319 10.70 12.91 -8.46
N VAL A 320 9.54 12.40 -8.88
CA VAL A 320 8.27 12.54 -8.13
C VAL A 320 8.31 11.72 -6.84
N PHE A 321 8.57 10.41 -6.94
CA PHE A 321 8.73 9.53 -5.78
C PHE A 321 10.17 9.05 -5.63
N ILE A 322 10.74 8.51 -6.72
CA ILE A 322 12.13 8.05 -6.77
C ILE A 322 13.02 9.23 -7.15
N ALA A 323 14.01 9.53 -6.32
CA ALA A 323 14.99 10.59 -6.55
C ALA A 323 15.79 10.38 -7.84
N LYS A 324 16.23 11.49 -8.45
CA LYS A 324 17.06 11.46 -9.66
C LYS A 324 18.41 10.84 -9.34
N ASP A 325 18.85 9.89 -10.16
CA ASP A 325 20.06 9.12 -9.86
C ASP A 325 21.32 10.00 -9.87
N GLU A 326 21.34 11.08 -10.66
CA GLU A 326 22.43 12.04 -10.72
C GLU A 326 22.58 12.81 -9.41
N GLU A 327 21.46 13.15 -8.76
CA GLU A 327 21.46 13.85 -7.46
C GLU A 327 21.96 12.93 -6.35
N VAL A 328 21.46 11.69 -6.33
CA VAL A 328 21.88 10.67 -5.37
C VAL A 328 23.36 10.33 -5.55
N THR A 329 23.81 10.15 -6.80
CA THR A 329 25.21 9.86 -7.10
C THR A 329 26.12 11.00 -6.66
N ARG A 330 25.74 12.26 -6.94
CA ARG A 330 26.50 13.45 -6.51
C ARG A 330 26.63 13.52 -4.99
N PHE A 331 25.54 13.24 -4.26
CA PHE A 331 25.56 13.21 -2.80
C PHE A 331 26.46 12.10 -2.25
N VAL A 332 26.31 10.87 -2.77
CA VAL A 332 27.14 9.73 -2.35
C VAL A 332 28.62 9.99 -2.62
N ASP A 333 28.96 10.47 -3.82
CA ASP A 333 30.33 10.83 -4.19
C ASP A 333 30.90 11.92 -3.29
N TYR A 334 30.09 12.92 -2.93
CA TYR A 334 30.48 13.97 -2.00
C TYR A 334 30.82 13.39 -0.62
N ILE A 335 29.94 12.59 -0.02
CA ILE A 335 30.18 11.94 1.26
C ILE A 335 31.45 11.06 1.20
N HIS A 336 31.63 10.31 0.12
CA HIS A 336 32.76 9.40 -0.08
C HIS A 336 34.11 10.10 -0.23
N ARG A 337 34.12 11.29 -0.84
CA ARG A 337 35.34 12.10 -1.01
C ARG A 337 35.72 12.81 0.28
N THR A 338 34.74 13.28 1.04
CA THR A 338 34.95 14.18 2.17
C THR A 338 35.13 13.45 3.51
N THR A 339 34.64 12.21 3.63
CA THR A 339 34.69 11.43 4.88
C THR A 339 35.66 10.25 4.79
N LYS A 340 36.45 10.00 5.85
CA LYS A 340 37.23 8.75 5.94
C LYS A 340 36.32 7.57 6.29
N HIS A 341 36.23 6.55 5.43
CA HIS A 341 35.43 5.35 5.70
C HIS A 341 36.26 4.24 6.32
N VAL A 342 35.73 3.59 7.36
CA VAL A 342 36.40 2.45 8.00
C VAL A 342 35.96 1.17 7.29
N SER A 343 36.93 0.31 6.94
CA SER A 343 36.66 -1.01 6.36
C SER A 343 36.19 -1.99 7.44
N GLY A 344 35.12 -2.74 7.16
CA GLY A 344 34.61 -3.78 8.06
C GLY A 344 33.10 -3.80 8.19
N ARG A 345 32.57 -4.84 8.84
CA ARG A 345 31.16 -4.94 9.24
C ARG A 345 31.06 -4.63 10.73
N GLY A 346 30.33 -3.59 11.10
CA GLY A 346 30.03 -3.31 12.51
C GLY A 346 29.04 -4.34 13.03
N VAL A 347 29.43 -5.14 14.02
CA VAL A 347 28.55 -6.12 14.67
C VAL A 347 27.92 -5.48 15.92
N CYS A 348 26.64 -5.73 16.17
CA CYS A 348 25.95 -5.41 17.43
C CYS A 348 25.08 -6.62 17.78
N GLY A 349 25.24 -7.21 18.96
CA GLY A 349 24.40 -8.31 19.42
C GLY A 349 24.42 -9.63 18.64
N GLY A 350 25.15 -9.82 17.53
CA GLY A 350 25.21 -11.08 16.76
C GLY A 350 25.55 -10.87 15.28
N GLU A 351 25.73 -11.94 14.48
CA GLU A 351 26.24 -11.93 13.08
C GLU A 351 25.37 -11.25 12.00
N TRP A 352 24.46 -10.34 12.36
CA TRP A 352 23.77 -9.55 11.35
C TRP A 352 24.78 -8.61 10.68
N SER A 353 24.89 -8.73 9.36
CA SER A 353 25.79 -7.87 8.59
C SER A 353 25.11 -6.51 8.42
N ALA A 354 25.58 -5.50 9.14
CA ALA A 354 25.18 -4.11 8.90
C ALA A 354 25.60 -3.64 7.50
N ALA A 355 24.96 -2.57 7.04
CA ALA A 355 25.35 -1.83 5.84
C ALA A 355 26.87 -1.55 5.83
N ARG A 356 27.47 -1.62 4.64
CA ARG A 356 28.91 -1.45 4.42
C ARG A 356 29.12 -0.30 3.46
N GLU A 357 29.51 0.86 4.00
CA GLU A 357 29.77 2.07 3.22
C GLU A 357 30.78 1.89 2.08
N THR A 358 31.73 0.97 2.25
CA THR A 358 32.74 0.61 1.24
C THR A 358 32.24 -0.37 0.18
N SER A 359 30.94 -0.66 0.13
CA SER A 359 30.35 -1.54 -0.89
C SER A 359 30.52 -0.94 -2.27
N GLN A 360 31.05 -1.75 -3.18
CA GLN A 360 31.21 -1.40 -4.58
C GLN A 360 30.02 -1.87 -5.39
N ARG A 361 29.81 -1.22 -6.54
CA ARG A 361 28.80 -1.64 -7.51
C ARG A 361 29.08 -3.08 -7.93
N SER A 362 28.06 -3.91 -7.89
CA SER A 362 28.16 -5.31 -8.31
C SER A 362 28.57 -5.42 -9.79
N THR A 363 29.50 -6.33 -10.08
CA THR A 363 29.85 -6.73 -11.47
C THR A 363 28.85 -7.73 -12.07
N SER A 364 27.79 -8.07 -11.34
CA SER A 364 26.80 -9.10 -11.69
C SER A 364 25.92 -8.75 -12.92
N LYS A 365 24.90 -9.57 -13.20
CA LYS A 365 23.90 -9.39 -14.28
C LYS A 365 22.84 -8.31 -13.95
N VAL A 366 23.10 -7.49 -12.95
CA VAL A 366 22.17 -6.50 -12.36
C VAL A 366 22.77 -5.11 -12.53
N ASP A 367 21.96 -4.11 -12.88
CA ASP A 367 22.40 -2.72 -13.00
C ASP A 367 21.90 -1.80 -11.88
N GLU A 368 20.81 -2.15 -11.21
CA GLU A 368 20.31 -1.57 -9.93
C GLU A 368 20.22 -2.68 -8.87
N GLU A 369 20.77 -2.48 -7.69
CA GLU A 369 20.85 -3.51 -6.63
C GLU A 369 19.64 -3.53 -5.67
N GLY A 370 18.82 -2.49 -5.67
CA GLY A 370 17.69 -2.35 -4.75
C GLY A 370 17.04 -0.97 -4.80
N LEU A 371 16.14 -0.72 -3.85
CA LEU A 371 15.44 0.55 -3.66
C LEU A 371 15.47 0.90 -2.17
N GLU A 372 15.96 2.08 -1.81
CA GLU A 372 15.89 2.60 -0.45
C GLU A 372 14.61 3.45 -0.31
N LEU A 373 13.85 3.25 0.76
CA LEU A 373 12.54 3.87 0.97
C LEU A 373 12.51 4.69 2.24
N ALA A 374 11.78 5.82 2.23
CA ALA A 374 11.38 6.55 3.42
C ALA A 374 9.85 6.53 3.58
N VAL A 375 9.38 6.18 4.78
CA VAL A 375 7.97 5.98 5.10
C VAL A 375 7.66 6.62 6.45
N CYS A 376 6.52 7.34 6.59
CA CYS A 376 6.12 7.86 7.90
C CYS A 376 5.41 6.80 8.77
N ARG A 377 5.19 7.09 10.04
CA ARG A 377 4.49 6.17 10.99
C ARG A 377 3.02 5.86 10.67
N HIS A 378 2.44 6.46 9.63
CA HIS A 378 1.10 6.12 9.11
C HIS A 378 1.19 5.19 7.89
N GLY A 379 2.39 4.73 7.54
CA GLY A 379 2.62 3.86 6.37
C GLY A 379 2.48 4.60 5.04
N VAL A 380 2.64 5.92 5.02
CA VAL A 380 2.65 6.74 3.79
C VAL A 380 4.07 6.75 3.23
N LEU A 381 4.21 6.34 1.97
CA LEU A 381 5.46 6.43 1.21
C LEU A 381 5.79 7.91 0.98
N LEU A 382 7.00 8.35 1.32
CA LEU A 382 7.38 9.77 1.20
C LEU A 382 8.31 10.01 0.01
N CYS A 383 9.39 9.23 -0.07
CA CYS A 383 10.33 9.27 -1.18
C CYS A 383 11.19 8.00 -1.19
N ALA A 384 11.87 7.77 -2.30
CA ALA A 384 12.75 6.64 -2.49
C ALA A 384 14.00 7.03 -3.31
N LEU A 385 14.97 6.13 -3.39
CA LEU A 385 16.09 6.22 -4.32
C LEU A 385 16.52 4.84 -4.83
N ASN A 386 17.12 4.79 -6.01
CA ASN A 386 17.71 3.56 -6.53
C ASN A 386 19.08 3.30 -5.87
N MET A 387 19.31 2.05 -5.48
CA MET A 387 20.60 1.60 -4.96
C MET A 387 21.44 1.05 -6.11
N TYR A 388 22.64 1.59 -6.31
CA TYR A 388 23.59 1.14 -7.35
C TYR A 388 24.78 0.38 -6.79
N ARG A 389 24.91 0.36 -5.47
CA ARG A 389 25.87 -0.41 -4.69
C ARG A 389 25.07 -1.07 -3.58
N GLY A 390 25.66 -2.03 -2.85
CA GLY A 390 24.99 -2.62 -1.70
C GLY A 390 24.52 -1.58 -0.67
N GLU A 391 23.87 -2.01 0.41
CA GLU A 391 23.43 -1.09 1.48
C GLU A 391 24.62 -0.28 2.03
N ILE A 392 24.59 1.03 1.81
CA ILE A 392 25.52 2.04 2.33
C ILE A 392 24.72 3.04 3.16
N PHE A 393 25.35 3.64 4.17
CA PHE A 393 24.74 4.68 5.01
C PHE A 393 24.50 6.00 4.24
N ALA A 394 25.21 6.28 3.15
CA ALA A 394 24.94 7.48 2.36
C ALA A 394 23.53 7.51 1.74
N TYR A 395 22.89 6.36 1.49
CA TYR A 395 21.51 6.30 0.98
C TYR A 395 20.47 6.81 1.99
N PRO A 396 20.38 6.27 3.22
CA PRO A 396 19.46 6.80 4.22
C PRO A 396 19.78 8.24 4.60
N LEU A 397 21.06 8.66 4.58
CA LEU A 397 21.44 10.06 4.81
C LEU A 397 20.90 11.01 3.72
N TYR A 398 20.92 10.60 2.44
CA TYR A 398 20.31 11.39 1.37
C TYR A 398 18.81 11.56 1.59
N LEU A 399 18.10 10.49 2.01
CA LEU A 399 16.68 10.58 2.31
C LEU A 399 16.41 11.45 3.55
N GLN A 400 17.28 11.40 4.56
CA GLN A 400 17.20 12.27 5.74
C GLN A 400 17.34 13.74 5.35
N GLU A 401 18.33 14.08 4.52
CA GLU A 401 18.55 15.43 3.98
C GLU A 401 17.35 15.91 3.17
N LYS A 402 16.84 15.07 2.25
CA LYS A 402 15.69 15.39 1.41
C LYS A 402 14.42 15.70 2.21
N LEU A 403 14.29 15.13 3.41
CA LEU A 403 13.12 15.28 4.28
C LEU A 403 13.35 16.23 5.47
N ALA A 404 14.55 16.81 5.62
CA ALA A 404 14.93 17.60 6.79
C ALA A 404 14.03 18.82 7.04
N SER A 405 13.43 19.40 5.98
CA SER A 405 12.51 20.53 6.09
C SER A 405 11.13 20.20 6.65
N ARG A 406 10.82 18.92 6.94
CA ARG A 406 9.51 18.46 7.42
C ARG A 406 9.40 18.34 8.94
N ASN A 407 10.24 19.05 9.71
CA ASN A 407 10.25 19.06 11.17
C ASN A 407 10.15 17.64 11.79
N ILE A 408 11.04 16.75 11.36
CA ILE A 408 11.00 15.34 11.78
C ILE A 408 11.61 15.18 13.18
N THR A 409 10.90 14.53 14.10
CA THR A 409 11.43 14.28 15.45
C THR A 409 12.35 13.05 15.50
N PHE A 410 11.95 11.93 14.91
CA PHE A 410 12.69 10.66 14.97
C PHE A 410 13.07 10.11 13.58
N PHE A 411 14.31 9.64 13.46
CA PHE A 411 14.81 8.94 12.28
C PHE A 411 15.04 7.46 12.62
N CYS A 412 14.17 6.60 12.09
CA CYS A 412 14.10 5.18 12.42
C CYS A 412 14.89 4.32 11.42
N MET A 413 15.78 3.47 11.95
CA MET A 413 16.54 2.48 11.19
C MET A 413 16.89 1.26 12.05
N ASP A 414 17.11 0.11 11.42
CA ASP A 414 17.47 -1.15 12.11
C ASP A 414 18.91 -1.19 12.62
N VAL A 415 19.75 -0.32 12.07
CA VAL A 415 21.17 -0.19 12.38
C VAL A 415 21.52 1.20 12.90
N THR A 416 20.56 1.87 13.56
CA THR A 416 20.73 3.20 14.18
C THR A 416 21.97 3.29 15.05
N CYS A 417 22.31 2.23 15.80
CA CYS A 417 23.50 2.17 16.66
C CYS A 417 24.83 2.29 15.88
N LYS A 418 24.83 2.06 14.56
CA LYS A 418 25.98 2.22 13.65
C LYS A 418 25.84 3.45 12.77
N CYS A 419 24.63 3.71 12.25
CA CYS A 419 24.38 4.85 11.37
C CYS A 419 24.53 6.19 12.11
N TRP A 420 24.03 6.31 13.35
CA TRP A 420 24.08 7.58 14.07
C TRP A 420 25.50 8.05 14.45
N PRO A 421 26.39 7.17 14.97
CA PRO A 421 27.80 7.53 15.14
C PRO A 421 28.50 7.89 13.82
N TYR A 422 28.12 7.23 12.72
CA TYR A 422 28.63 7.55 11.40
C TYR A 422 28.18 8.94 10.95
N LEU A 423 26.90 9.29 11.10
CA LEU A 423 26.40 10.65 10.83
C LEU A 423 27.16 11.70 11.63
N LYS A 424 27.34 11.51 12.95
CA LYS A 424 28.15 12.43 13.79
C LYS A 424 29.59 12.61 13.30
N LYS A 425 30.16 11.62 12.61
CA LYS A 425 31.48 11.72 11.99
C LYS A 425 31.40 12.50 10.67
N VAL A 426 30.40 12.19 9.84
CA VAL A 426 30.14 12.88 8.58
C VAL A 426 29.94 14.38 8.82
N THR A 427 29.13 14.80 9.80
CA THR A 427 28.86 16.24 10.02
C THR A 427 30.08 17.02 10.50
N LYS A 428 31.11 16.38 11.03
CA LYS A 428 32.40 17.04 11.33
C LYS A 428 33.18 17.37 10.05
N SER A 429 33.05 16.54 9.03
CA SER A 429 33.69 16.70 7.72
C SER A 429 32.81 17.48 6.75
N CYS A 430 31.50 17.47 6.94
CA CYS A 430 30.46 18.12 6.13
C CYS A 430 29.55 18.96 7.05
N PRO A 431 29.99 20.15 7.52
CA PRO A 431 29.27 20.94 8.52
C PRO A 431 27.86 21.40 8.10
N GLU A 432 27.60 21.53 6.80
CA GLU A 432 26.29 21.85 6.25
C GLU A 432 25.23 20.77 6.58
N LEU A 433 25.66 19.52 6.81
CA LEU A 433 24.79 18.41 7.23
C LEU A 433 24.57 18.34 8.75
N GLN A 434 25.11 19.28 9.52
CA GLN A 434 24.98 19.30 10.99
C GLN A 434 23.51 19.37 11.43
N HIS A 435 22.64 19.99 10.63
CA HIS A 435 21.21 20.11 10.92
C HIS A 435 20.50 18.75 10.96
N LEU A 436 21.02 17.71 10.30
CA LEU A 436 20.48 16.34 10.37
C LEU A 436 20.52 15.75 11.79
N LEU A 437 21.41 16.24 12.65
CA LEU A 437 21.51 15.84 14.05
C LEU A 437 20.39 16.42 14.93
N GLN A 438 19.52 17.29 14.40
CA GLN A 438 18.32 17.77 15.09
C GLN A 438 17.28 16.66 15.25
N MET A 439 17.21 15.72 14.30
CA MET A 439 16.40 14.51 14.46
C MET A 439 17.00 13.64 15.56
N ARG A 440 16.17 12.83 16.22
CA ARG A 440 16.61 11.85 17.20
C ARG A 440 16.79 10.47 16.56
N PRO A 441 17.87 9.75 16.88
CA PRO A 441 18.08 8.39 16.42
C PRO A 441 17.01 7.47 17.01
N PHE A 442 16.42 6.60 16.20
CA PHE A 442 15.42 5.65 16.66
C PHE A 442 15.75 4.26 16.13
N LEU A 443 15.96 3.29 17.01
CA LEU A 443 16.07 1.88 16.64
C LEU A 443 14.68 1.27 16.65
N SER A 444 14.29 0.64 15.54
CA SER A 444 12.97 0.04 15.40
C SER A 444 12.69 -0.97 16.53
N VAL A 445 11.48 -0.94 17.10
CA VAL A 445 11.13 -1.66 18.33
C VAL A 445 11.29 -3.17 18.19
N PHE A 446 10.84 -3.74 17.06
CA PHE A 446 10.96 -5.17 16.81
C PHE A 446 12.42 -5.55 16.54
N HIS A 447 13.11 -4.82 15.66
CA HIS A 447 14.53 -5.04 15.40
C HIS A 447 15.41 -4.85 16.65
N ALA A 448 15.06 -3.97 17.58
CA ALA A 448 15.81 -3.73 18.80
C ALA A 448 15.95 -5.01 19.66
N LYS A 449 14.96 -5.91 19.64
CA LYS A 449 15.04 -7.23 20.31
C LYS A 449 16.11 -8.15 19.72
N ALA A 450 16.60 -7.86 18.51
CA ALA A 450 17.74 -8.54 17.90
C ALA A 450 19.09 -7.89 18.23
N HIS A 451 19.12 -6.75 18.93
CA HIS A 451 20.35 -6.17 19.47
C HIS A 451 20.59 -6.64 20.90
N ASP A 452 21.76 -6.32 21.46
CA ASP A 452 21.99 -6.49 22.90
C ASP A 452 21.07 -5.55 23.70
N PHE A 453 20.74 -5.95 24.94
CA PHE A 453 19.76 -5.21 25.73
C PHE A 453 20.22 -3.78 26.05
N LYS A 454 21.54 -3.52 26.15
CA LYS A 454 22.05 -2.15 26.33
C LYS A 454 21.76 -1.27 25.11
N CYS A 455 21.96 -1.81 23.91
CA CYS A 455 21.57 -1.17 22.66
C CYS A 455 20.05 -0.93 22.60
N GLU A 456 19.25 -1.90 23.05
CA GLU A 456 17.79 -1.76 23.17
C GLU A 456 17.42 -0.58 24.07
N VAL A 457 17.90 -0.56 25.32
CA VAL A 457 17.64 0.52 26.29
C VAL A 457 18.05 1.89 25.75
N LYS A 458 19.17 1.96 25.04
CA LYS A 458 19.76 3.21 24.55
C LYS A 458 19.06 3.77 23.30
N TRP A 459 18.73 2.92 22.33
CA TRP A 459 18.31 3.36 21.00
C TRP A 459 16.86 3.02 20.68
N SER A 460 16.24 2.04 21.34
CA SER A 460 14.87 1.61 21.02
C SER A 460 13.87 2.73 21.23
N GLY A 461 12.98 2.92 20.27
CA GLY A 461 11.84 3.81 20.41
C GLY A 461 10.97 3.53 21.63
N ALA A 462 10.87 2.26 22.03
CA ALA A 462 10.07 1.84 23.19
C ALA A 462 10.49 2.55 24.48
N TYR A 463 11.73 3.01 24.58
CA TYR A 463 12.29 3.61 25.78
C TYR A 463 12.64 5.09 25.62
N GLN A 464 12.38 5.68 24.45
CA GLN A 464 12.66 7.07 24.16
C GLN A 464 11.46 7.98 24.39
N GLU A 465 11.65 9.03 25.21
CA GLU A 465 10.63 10.03 25.47
C GLU A 465 10.12 10.70 24.19
N GLY A 466 8.80 10.82 24.08
CA GLY A 466 8.11 11.42 22.94
C GLY A 466 7.85 10.46 21.78
N ALA A 467 8.36 9.23 21.81
CA ALA A 467 8.18 8.25 20.73
C ALA A 467 6.75 7.69 20.64
N GLY A 468 5.97 7.75 21.73
CA GLY A 468 4.68 7.08 21.82
C GLY A 468 4.80 5.58 21.52
N LEU A 469 3.81 5.03 20.80
CA LEU A 469 3.81 3.66 20.28
C LEU A 469 4.36 3.57 18.85
N THR A 470 5.19 4.53 18.42
CA THR A 470 5.89 4.40 17.14
C THR A 470 6.71 3.12 17.14
N LEU A 471 6.60 2.32 16.08
CA LEU A 471 7.30 1.04 15.99
C LEU A 471 8.62 1.20 15.23
N GLY A 472 8.61 1.97 14.14
CA GLY A 472 9.74 2.03 13.21
C GLY A 472 9.66 0.98 12.09
N GLU A 473 8.63 0.12 12.08
CA GLU A 473 8.45 -1.03 11.18
C GLU A 473 7.54 -0.72 9.97
N GLU A 474 7.03 0.51 9.84
CA GLU A 474 6.09 0.90 8.79
C GLU A 474 6.70 0.79 7.39
N VAL A 475 8.03 0.97 7.29
CA VAL A 475 8.78 0.75 6.06
C VAL A 475 8.75 -0.71 5.61
N GLU A 476 8.73 -1.68 6.54
CA GLU A 476 8.66 -3.10 6.22
C GLU A 476 7.31 -3.50 5.63
N GLN A 477 6.22 -2.88 6.10
CA GLN A 477 4.89 -3.07 5.51
C GLN A 477 4.85 -2.57 4.06
N CYS A 478 5.42 -1.40 3.81
CA CYS A 478 5.51 -0.85 2.47
C CYS A 478 6.44 -1.68 1.58
N ASN A 479 7.55 -2.17 2.14
CA ASN A 479 8.44 -3.12 1.48
C ASN A 479 7.72 -4.41 1.11
N ALA A 480 6.85 -4.95 1.97
CA ALA A 480 6.07 -6.14 1.66
C ALA A 480 5.15 -5.91 0.45
N PHE A 481 4.50 -4.75 0.37
CA PHE A 481 3.71 -4.35 -0.80
C PHE A 481 4.57 -4.21 -2.06
N LEU A 482 5.62 -3.38 -2.04
CA LEU A 482 6.46 -3.10 -3.20
C LEU A 482 7.26 -4.34 -3.67
N SER A 483 7.65 -5.23 -2.75
CA SER A 483 8.33 -6.49 -3.06
C SER A 483 7.53 -7.38 -4.01
N ARG A 484 6.19 -7.36 -3.92
CA ARG A 484 5.31 -8.10 -4.84
C ARG A 484 5.39 -7.51 -6.25
N ILE A 485 5.53 -6.19 -6.36
CA ILE A 485 5.68 -5.47 -7.64
C ILE A 485 7.05 -5.76 -8.28
N ALA A 486 8.09 -5.89 -7.46
CA ALA A 486 9.46 -6.21 -7.87
C ALA A 486 9.58 -7.47 -8.75
N VAL A 487 8.66 -8.43 -8.62
CA VAL A 487 8.59 -9.63 -9.46
C VAL A 487 8.49 -9.27 -10.95
N THR A 488 7.86 -8.14 -11.26
CA THR A 488 7.64 -7.67 -12.64
C THR A 488 8.57 -6.53 -13.02
N THR A 489 8.81 -5.58 -12.13
CA THR A 489 9.59 -4.36 -12.46
C THR A 489 11.08 -4.60 -12.62
N LYS A 490 11.64 -5.71 -12.10
CA LYS A 490 13.03 -6.10 -12.34
C LYS A 490 13.36 -6.41 -13.81
N HIS A 491 12.34 -6.65 -14.63
CA HIS A 491 12.45 -6.94 -16.07
C HIS A 491 12.10 -5.73 -16.95
N MET A 492 11.61 -4.64 -16.36
CA MET A 492 11.19 -3.45 -17.08
C MET A 492 12.38 -2.55 -17.41
N THR A 493 12.23 -1.68 -18.41
CA THR A 493 13.18 -0.59 -18.65
C THR A 493 13.27 0.31 -17.42
N LYS A 494 14.35 1.10 -17.32
CA LYS A 494 14.55 2.03 -16.20
C LYS A 494 13.39 3.02 -16.06
N ALA A 495 12.97 3.63 -17.16
CA ALA A 495 11.81 4.52 -17.21
C ALA A 495 10.53 3.82 -16.76
N GLY A 496 10.15 2.72 -17.42
CA GLY A 496 8.90 2.03 -17.11
C GLY A 496 8.86 1.51 -15.68
N ARG A 497 10.00 1.06 -15.13
CA ARG A 497 10.11 0.68 -13.72
C ARG A 497 9.85 1.86 -12.78
N THR A 498 10.48 2.99 -13.03
CA THR A 498 10.31 4.21 -12.22
C THR A 498 8.86 4.65 -12.23
N ASP A 499 8.24 4.63 -13.42
CA ASP A 499 6.85 5.01 -13.60
C ASP A 499 5.89 4.06 -12.87
N MET A 500 6.05 2.75 -13.05
CA MET A 500 5.23 1.76 -12.36
C MET A 500 5.36 1.84 -10.84
N LEU A 501 6.58 1.98 -10.31
CA LEU A 501 6.77 2.08 -8.85
C LEU A 501 6.18 3.36 -8.29
N THR A 502 6.33 4.48 -9.00
CA THR A 502 5.77 5.77 -8.57
C THR A 502 4.24 5.74 -8.57
N LEU A 503 3.63 5.21 -9.63
CA LEU A 503 2.18 5.05 -9.71
C LEU A 503 1.64 4.18 -8.58
N MET A 504 2.25 3.03 -8.33
CA MET A 504 1.82 2.15 -7.24
C MET A 504 2.01 2.79 -5.86
N ALA A 505 3.05 3.61 -5.68
CA ALA A 505 3.25 4.38 -4.45
C ALA A 505 2.17 5.46 -4.27
N MET A 506 1.78 6.17 -5.34
CA MET A 506 0.68 7.14 -5.30
C MET A 506 -0.63 6.46 -4.90
N ARG A 507 -0.97 5.31 -5.53
CA ARG A 507 -2.21 4.58 -5.23
C ARG A 507 -2.23 3.99 -3.82
N TRP A 508 -1.09 3.49 -3.34
CA TRP A 508 -0.94 3.08 -1.94
C TRP A 508 -1.22 4.25 -0.98
N ASN A 509 -0.63 5.42 -1.23
CA ASN A 509 -0.85 6.61 -0.40
C ASN A 509 -2.31 7.09 -0.45
N GLN A 510 -2.94 7.10 -1.62
CA GLN A 510 -4.36 7.43 -1.77
C GLN A 510 -5.26 6.49 -0.96
N GLN A 511 -4.93 5.20 -0.85
CA GLN A 511 -5.62 4.27 0.04
C GLN A 511 -5.38 4.61 1.52
N LYS A 512 -4.15 4.93 1.91
CA LYS A 512 -3.82 5.35 3.28
C LYS A 512 -4.57 6.62 3.68
N PHE A 513 -4.67 7.62 2.81
CA PHE A 513 -5.39 8.86 3.08
C PHE A 513 -6.89 8.64 3.27
N ARG A 514 -7.52 7.81 2.43
CA ARG A 514 -8.95 7.45 2.57
C ARG A 514 -9.27 6.77 3.91
N ASN A 515 -8.32 5.99 4.44
CA ASN A 515 -8.51 5.21 5.66
C ASN A 515 -7.94 5.89 6.92
N LEU A 516 -7.39 7.11 6.80
CA LEU A 516 -6.61 7.74 7.87
C LEU A 516 -7.46 8.05 9.12
N ALA A 517 -8.69 8.52 8.95
CA ALA A 517 -9.60 8.76 10.06
C ALA A 517 -9.88 7.49 10.88
N THR A 518 -10.24 6.41 10.19
CA THR A 518 -10.50 5.10 10.80
C THR A 518 -9.27 4.54 11.51
N SER A 519 -8.10 4.62 10.87
CA SER A 519 -6.84 4.13 11.44
C SER A 519 -6.46 4.89 12.73
N LEU A 520 -6.58 6.21 12.73
CA LEU A 520 -6.30 7.04 13.91
C LEU A 520 -7.28 6.77 15.06
N CYS A 521 -8.57 6.63 14.75
CA CYS A 521 -9.60 6.23 15.73
C CYS A 521 -9.28 4.90 16.39
N HIS A 522 -8.99 3.88 15.58
CA HIS A 522 -8.65 2.55 16.06
C HIS A 522 -7.39 2.59 16.93
N ARG A 523 -6.35 3.32 16.50
CA ARG A 523 -5.12 3.53 17.26
C ARG A 523 -5.40 4.18 18.63
N TYR A 524 -6.24 5.20 18.70
CA TYR A 524 -6.61 5.86 19.96
C TYR A 524 -7.34 4.91 20.93
N GLN A 525 -8.32 4.15 20.41
CA GLN A 525 -9.10 3.20 21.23
C GLN A 525 -8.22 2.06 21.74
N LYS A 526 -7.42 1.45 20.85
CA LYS A 526 -6.46 0.39 21.22
C LYS A 526 -5.48 0.89 22.29
N THR A 527 -4.92 2.08 22.10
CA THR A 527 -4.02 2.72 23.07
C THR A 527 -4.68 2.92 24.42
N THR A 528 -5.93 3.40 24.44
CA THR A 528 -6.69 3.63 25.68
C THR A 528 -6.94 2.34 26.45
N LYS A 529 -7.36 1.27 25.75
CA LYS A 529 -7.58 -0.05 26.36
C LYS A 529 -6.29 -0.65 26.91
N VAL A 530 -5.21 -0.62 26.13
CA VAL A 530 -3.91 -1.16 26.55
C VAL A 530 -3.33 -0.37 27.73
N LEU A 531 -3.51 0.96 27.76
CA LEU A 531 -3.09 1.80 28.88
C LEU A 531 -3.77 1.39 30.19
N GLN A 532 -5.09 1.18 30.17
CA GLN A 532 -5.84 0.72 31.35
C GLN A 532 -5.29 -0.61 31.87
N ASN A 533 -5.05 -1.58 30.97
CA ASN A 533 -4.47 -2.87 31.34
C ASN A 533 -3.06 -2.74 31.95
N GLN A 534 -2.20 -1.92 31.36
CA GLN A 534 -0.84 -1.73 31.87
C GLN A 534 -0.81 -1.01 33.22
N LEU A 535 -1.71 -0.04 33.45
CA LEU A 535 -1.86 0.59 34.76
C LEU A 535 -2.30 -0.43 35.83
N GLN A 536 -3.22 -1.34 35.50
CA GLN A 536 -3.63 -2.42 36.40
C GLN A 536 -2.48 -3.41 36.70
N ASN A 537 -1.67 -3.72 35.69
CA ASN A 537 -0.48 -4.57 35.85
C ASN A 537 0.56 -3.92 36.77
N LEU A 538 0.79 -2.61 36.61
CA LEU A 538 1.70 -1.86 37.49
C LEU A 538 1.22 -1.87 38.94
N GLU A 539 -0.09 -1.67 39.17
CA GLU A 539 -0.66 -1.70 40.51
C GLU A 539 -0.53 -3.09 41.16
N THR A 540 -0.79 -4.13 40.37
CA THR A 540 -0.61 -5.53 40.81
C THR A 540 0.85 -5.79 41.21
N MET A 541 1.81 -5.30 40.44
CA MET A 541 3.24 -5.39 40.75
C MET A 541 3.61 -4.64 42.03
N LYS A 542 3.13 -3.39 42.20
CA LYS A 542 3.36 -2.58 43.41
C LYS A 542 2.90 -3.32 44.66
N VAL A 543 1.71 -3.92 44.61
CA VAL A 543 1.15 -4.72 45.71
C VAL A 543 1.96 -6.00 45.97
N GLN A 544 2.22 -6.80 44.93
CA GLN A 544 2.93 -8.09 45.08
C GLN A 544 4.35 -7.94 45.64
N MET A 545 5.02 -6.83 45.30
CA MET A 545 6.41 -6.61 45.64
C MET A 545 6.61 -5.65 46.81
N ALA A 546 5.53 -5.07 47.35
CA ALA A 546 5.55 -4.03 48.38
C ALA A 546 6.52 -2.87 48.05
N VAL A 547 6.47 -2.36 46.82
CA VAL A 547 7.40 -1.34 46.29
C VAL A 547 6.67 -0.01 46.13
N THR A 548 7.33 1.07 46.55
CA THR A 548 6.82 2.43 46.36
C THR A 548 7.13 2.95 44.96
N GLU A 549 6.40 3.98 44.52
CA GLU A 549 6.63 4.62 43.21
C GLU A 549 8.04 5.21 43.08
N SER A 550 8.58 5.81 44.14
CA SER A 550 9.96 6.32 44.16
C SER A 550 10.98 5.21 43.88
N LYS A 551 10.79 4.03 44.49
CA LYS A 551 11.72 2.91 44.33
C LYS A 551 11.65 2.30 42.93
N LEU A 552 10.48 2.34 42.28
CA LEU A 552 10.32 1.97 40.88
C LEU A 552 11.05 2.95 39.94
N GLU A 553 11.04 4.24 40.24
CA GLU A 553 11.83 5.24 39.50
C GLU A 553 13.33 5.05 39.68
N ASP A 554 13.78 4.70 40.88
CA ASP A 554 15.18 4.35 41.13
C ASP A 554 15.60 3.17 40.25
N TRP A 555 14.76 2.12 40.15
CA TRP A 555 15.03 0.98 39.27
C TRP A 555 15.06 1.35 37.78
N VAL A 556 14.25 2.32 37.35
CA VAL A 556 14.29 2.82 35.97
C VAL A 556 15.63 3.53 35.70
N ASN A 557 16.11 4.32 36.66
CA ASN A 557 17.40 5.01 36.55
C ASN A 557 18.56 4.02 36.56
N ASP A 558 18.53 3.01 37.45
CA ASP A 558 19.53 1.95 37.51
C ASP A 558 19.70 1.25 36.16
N VAL A 559 18.59 0.89 35.49
CA VAL A 559 18.63 0.23 34.18
C VAL A 559 19.20 1.14 33.09
N LYS A 560 18.89 2.44 33.12
CA LYS A 560 19.43 3.42 32.18
C LYS A 560 20.92 3.67 32.39
N GLU A 561 21.35 3.85 33.63
CA GLU A 561 22.76 4.05 33.99
C GLU A 561 23.59 2.81 33.63
N TRP A 562 23.07 1.62 33.92
CA TRP A 562 23.67 0.35 33.52
C TRP A 562 23.88 0.24 32.00
N ALA A 563 22.94 0.75 31.20
CA ALA A 563 23.05 0.77 29.74
C ALA A 563 24.08 1.81 29.23
N GLU A 564 24.24 2.94 29.92
CA GLU A 564 25.20 4.00 29.57
C GLU A 564 26.65 3.70 30.01
N ALA A 565 26.85 2.97 31.11
CA ALA A 565 28.17 2.65 31.67
C ALA A 565 29.10 1.87 30.71
N ALA A 566 28.57 1.29 29.63
CA ALA A 566 29.35 0.57 28.62
C ALA A 566 30.26 1.45 27.74
N LYS A 567 30.23 2.78 27.87
CA LYS A 567 31.08 3.70 27.07
C LYS A 567 32.30 4.26 27.80
N THR A 568 32.39 4.16 29.12
CA THR A 568 33.39 4.89 29.91
C THR A 568 34.63 4.06 30.26
N THR A 569 34.66 2.76 29.94
CA THR A 569 35.82 1.91 30.19
C THR A 569 36.75 1.91 28.98
N THR A 570 37.58 2.95 28.87
CA THR A 570 38.76 2.94 27.96
C THR A 570 39.94 2.14 28.56
N THR A 571 39.67 1.39 29.63
CA THR A 571 40.54 0.38 30.25
C THR A 571 39.71 -0.89 30.46
N SER A 572 39.38 -1.63 29.40
CA SER A 572 38.69 -2.91 29.57
C SER A 572 39.63 -3.91 30.23
N ASN A 573 39.29 -4.35 31.44
CA ASN A 573 39.83 -5.60 31.95
C ASN A 573 39.39 -6.73 30.98
N ASP A 574 40.29 -7.67 30.68
CA ASP A 574 40.01 -8.79 29.75
C ASP A 574 38.74 -9.58 30.12
N ALA A 575 38.36 -9.59 31.40
CA ALA A 575 37.13 -10.19 31.91
C ALA A 575 35.84 -9.55 31.36
N ASP A 576 35.79 -8.21 31.21
CA ASP A 576 34.60 -7.50 30.70
C ASP A 576 34.39 -7.74 29.20
N ALA A 577 35.49 -7.87 28.46
CA ALA A 577 35.45 -8.24 27.05
C ALA A 577 34.95 -9.67 26.85
N LEU A 578 35.35 -10.59 27.74
CA LEU A 578 34.86 -11.98 27.76
C LEU A 578 33.38 -12.04 28.16
N ALA A 579 32.94 -11.31 29.20
CA ALA A 579 31.55 -11.20 29.61
C ALA A 579 30.64 -10.74 28.46
N SER A 580 31.02 -9.64 27.80
CA SER A 580 30.30 -9.11 26.63
C SER A 580 30.21 -10.13 25.49
N ARG A 581 31.29 -10.89 25.26
CA ARG A 581 31.33 -11.93 24.22
C ARG A 581 30.46 -13.13 24.57
N ILE A 582 30.35 -13.50 25.85
CA ILE A 582 29.45 -14.56 26.35
C ILE A 582 27.99 -14.17 26.12
N GLU A 583 27.60 -12.94 26.50
CA GLU A 583 26.24 -12.44 26.31
C GLU A 583 25.82 -12.49 24.83
N VAL A 584 26.68 -12.02 23.92
CA VAL A 584 26.43 -12.03 22.46
C VAL A 584 26.25 -13.46 21.93
N LEU A 585 27.10 -14.40 22.35
CA LEU A 585 27.04 -15.79 21.90
C LEU A 585 25.77 -16.48 22.41
N VAL A 586 25.39 -16.29 23.67
CA VAL A 586 24.14 -16.85 24.22
C VAL A 586 22.91 -16.29 23.52
N ALA A 587 22.85 -14.97 23.31
CA ALA A 587 21.74 -14.35 22.58
C ALA A 587 21.65 -14.84 21.13
N SER A 588 22.78 -15.08 20.46
CA SER A 588 22.83 -15.66 19.11
C SER A 588 22.30 -17.09 19.08
N ILE A 589 22.76 -17.95 20.00
CA ILE A 589 22.37 -19.36 20.09
C ILE A 589 20.88 -19.51 20.38
N LYS A 590 20.32 -18.72 21.32
CA LYS A 590 18.90 -18.75 21.66
C LYS A 590 18.02 -18.40 20.47
N ARG A 591 18.33 -17.30 19.77
CA ARG A 591 17.58 -16.88 18.58
C ARG A 591 17.63 -17.92 17.47
N ARG A 592 18.80 -18.50 17.20
CA ARG A 592 18.91 -19.57 16.19
C ARG A 592 18.14 -20.83 16.60
N SER A 593 18.10 -21.15 17.89
CA SER A 593 17.34 -22.27 18.44
C SER A 593 15.83 -22.06 18.26
N GLN A 594 15.33 -20.84 18.49
CA GLN A 594 13.94 -20.47 18.24
C GLN A 594 13.58 -20.56 16.74
N ARG A 595 14.45 -20.04 15.85
CA ARG A 595 14.24 -20.09 14.38
C ARG A 595 14.27 -21.50 13.79
N LEU A 596 14.96 -22.44 14.45
CA LEU A 596 15.12 -23.81 13.97
C LEU A 596 13.78 -24.53 13.79
N TYR A 597 12.77 -24.16 14.57
CA TYR A 597 11.45 -24.79 14.56
C TYR A 597 10.30 -23.86 14.16
N LYS A 598 10.44 -22.53 14.32
CA LYS A 598 9.39 -21.57 13.92
C LYS A 598 9.41 -21.17 12.43
N ASP A 599 10.59 -21.01 11.82
CA ASP A 599 10.71 -20.25 10.53
C ASP A 599 11.38 -21.01 9.37
N THR A 600 11.69 -22.32 9.51
CA THR A 600 12.36 -23.08 8.44
C THR A 600 11.67 -24.38 8.07
N ASP A 601 10.90 -24.34 6.98
CA ASP A 601 10.21 -25.50 6.42
C ASP A 601 11.16 -26.51 5.73
N GLY A 602 12.34 -26.06 5.28
CA GLY A 602 13.29 -26.88 4.52
C GLY A 602 14.36 -27.60 5.35
N SER A 603 14.59 -28.89 5.08
CA SER A 603 15.64 -29.72 5.72
C SER A 603 17.05 -29.13 5.59
N LYS A 604 17.39 -28.55 4.44
CA LYS A 604 18.69 -27.88 4.19
C LYS A 604 18.88 -26.63 5.05
N GLY A 605 17.82 -25.85 5.28
CA GLY A 605 17.83 -24.67 6.13
C GLY A 605 18.06 -25.04 7.60
N ARG A 606 17.29 -26.00 8.11
CA ARG A 606 17.45 -26.53 9.47
C ARG A 606 18.86 -27.10 9.72
N ALA A 607 19.42 -27.84 8.76
CA ALA A 607 20.79 -28.37 8.86
C ALA A 607 21.87 -27.27 8.92
N ARG A 608 21.68 -26.16 8.20
CA ARG A 608 22.59 -25.00 8.25
C ARG A 608 22.51 -24.31 9.61
N ILE A 609 21.31 -24.10 10.15
CA ILE A 609 21.09 -23.50 11.47
C ILE A 609 21.70 -24.38 12.57
N ARG A 610 21.44 -25.69 12.57
CA ARG A 610 22.00 -26.64 13.55
C ARG A 610 23.54 -26.65 13.55
N ARG A 611 24.17 -26.63 12.36
CA ARG A 611 25.63 -26.53 12.25
C ARG A 611 26.14 -25.26 12.92
N LYS A 612 25.47 -24.13 12.67
CA LYS A 612 25.88 -22.84 13.22
C LYS A 612 25.72 -22.77 14.73
N ILE A 613 24.60 -23.27 15.27
CA ILE A 613 24.38 -23.42 16.72
C ILE A 613 25.52 -24.24 17.34
N ARG A 614 25.91 -25.36 16.71
CA ARG A 614 27.00 -26.21 17.22
C ARG A 614 28.33 -25.45 17.26
N THR A 615 28.67 -24.72 16.19
CA THR A 615 29.88 -23.89 16.14
C THR A 615 29.87 -22.81 17.22
N GLU A 616 28.77 -22.06 17.36
CA GLU A 616 28.65 -21.00 18.35
C GLU A 616 28.67 -21.55 19.78
N LYS A 617 28.04 -22.71 20.05
CA LYS A 617 28.15 -23.40 21.34
C LYS A 617 29.60 -23.77 21.66
N GLY A 618 30.36 -24.27 20.69
CA GLY A 618 31.79 -24.57 20.88
C GLY A 618 32.63 -23.33 21.21
N ILE A 619 32.36 -22.21 20.55
CA ILE A 619 33.01 -20.93 20.87
C ILE A 619 32.59 -20.46 22.27
N LEU A 620 31.30 -20.53 22.59
CA LEU A 620 30.77 -20.16 23.90
C LEU A 620 31.44 -20.97 25.02
N THR A 621 31.59 -22.29 24.86
CA THR A 621 32.29 -23.15 25.83
C THR A 621 33.70 -22.64 26.10
N SER A 622 34.49 -22.38 25.05
CA SER A 622 35.86 -21.88 25.20
C SER A 622 35.94 -20.51 25.88
N VAL A 623 35.00 -19.60 25.57
CA VAL A 623 34.96 -18.26 26.17
C VAL A 623 34.52 -18.33 27.63
N VAL A 624 33.53 -19.16 27.97
CA VAL A 624 33.06 -19.38 29.35
C VAL A 624 34.16 -20.01 30.21
N GLU A 625 34.87 -21.02 29.70
CA GLU A 625 36.02 -21.60 30.40
C GLU A 625 37.10 -20.56 30.67
N THR A 626 37.40 -19.71 29.69
CA THR A 626 38.38 -18.64 29.85
C THR A 626 37.93 -17.61 30.90
N TYR A 627 36.66 -17.23 30.88
CA TYR A 627 36.08 -16.33 31.87
C TYR A 627 36.12 -16.93 33.29
N ASN A 628 35.67 -18.18 33.46
CA ASN A 628 35.65 -18.87 34.76
C ASN A 628 37.07 -19.05 35.35
N ARG A 629 38.11 -19.17 34.52
CA ARG A 629 39.51 -19.17 34.99
C ARG A 629 40.00 -17.79 35.45
N MET A 630 39.48 -16.71 34.86
CA MET A 630 39.94 -15.34 35.13
C MET A 630 39.21 -14.69 36.31
N VAL A 631 37.94 -15.02 36.54
CA VAL A 631 37.12 -14.44 37.61
C VAL A 631 36.91 -15.47 38.70
N VAL A 632 37.79 -15.46 39.70
CA VAL A 632 37.76 -16.39 40.84
C VAL A 632 36.95 -15.78 41.98
N SER A 633 35.62 -15.64 41.83
CA SER A 633 34.67 -15.64 42.96
C SER A 633 33.19 -15.59 42.55
N THR A 634 32.40 -16.23 43.42
CA THR A 634 30.94 -16.30 43.64
C THR A 634 30.01 -17.20 42.82
N GLU A 635 30.23 -17.57 41.56
CA GLU A 635 29.43 -18.64 40.91
C GLU A 635 30.03 -19.06 39.56
N THR A 636 30.31 -20.36 39.36
CA THR A 636 30.86 -20.88 38.10
C THR A 636 29.77 -20.87 37.03
N LEU A 637 30.00 -20.21 35.89
CA LEU A 637 29.04 -20.22 34.79
C LEU A 637 28.92 -21.62 34.19
N CYS A 638 27.71 -22.17 34.22
CA CYS A 638 27.36 -23.41 33.54
C CYS A 638 26.65 -23.12 32.21
N LEU A 639 27.03 -23.85 31.15
CA LEU A 639 26.48 -23.68 29.80
C LEU A 639 24.96 -23.95 29.74
N GLU A 640 24.47 -24.91 30.53
CA GLU A 640 23.05 -25.25 30.58
C GLU A 640 22.25 -24.13 31.24
N THR A 641 22.76 -23.56 32.33
CA THR A 641 22.13 -22.46 33.08
C THR A 641 22.08 -21.15 32.27
N ILE A 642 23.17 -20.77 31.61
CA ILE A 642 23.18 -19.53 30.79
C ILE A 642 22.29 -19.66 29.54
N LEU A 643 22.11 -20.87 29.01
CA LEU A 643 21.23 -21.15 27.87
C LEU A 643 19.77 -21.39 28.26
N SER A 644 19.44 -21.75 29.51
CA SER A 644 18.05 -21.90 29.99
C SER A 644 17.37 -20.54 30.20
N GLY A 645 18.12 -19.49 30.57
CA GLY A 645 17.62 -18.11 30.65
C GLY A 645 16.96 -17.72 31.96
N GLU A 646 17.09 -18.54 33.00
CA GLU A 646 16.45 -18.28 34.29
C GLU A 646 17.31 -17.41 35.23
N THR A 647 18.62 -17.34 35.02
CA THR A 647 19.58 -16.65 35.91
C THR A 647 20.06 -15.30 35.36
N ALA A 648 20.10 -14.27 36.20
CA ALA A 648 20.83 -13.02 35.93
C ALA A 648 22.33 -13.32 35.77
N TRP A 649 23.04 -12.60 34.90
CA TRP A 649 24.47 -12.81 34.74
C TRP A 649 25.22 -12.47 36.04
N PRO A 650 26.27 -13.22 36.43
CA PRO A 650 27.00 -12.95 37.67
C PRO A 650 27.59 -11.54 37.75
N TRP A 651 28.06 -11.00 36.61
CA TRP A 651 28.54 -9.61 36.49
C TRP A 651 27.43 -8.56 36.31
N GLN A 652 26.17 -8.99 36.38
CA GLN A 652 24.99 -8.12 36.40
C GLN A 652 24.29 -8.14 37.78
N GLN A 653 24.80 -8.89 38.75
CA GLN A 653 24.33 -8.82 40.13
C GLN A 653 24.89 -7.55 40.79
N PRO A 654 24.05 -6.72 41.45
CA PRO A 654 24.53 -5.49 42.07
C PRO A 654 25.40 -5.79 43.29
N HIS A 655 26.48 -5.01 43.45
CA HIS A 655 27.35 -5.05 44.63
C HIS A 655 26.73 -4.40 45.89
N SER A 656 25.47 -3.94 45.87
CA SER A 656 24.88 -3.22 47.03
C SER A 656 23.37 -3.27 47.23
N ASP A 657 22.57 -3.86 46.33
CA ASP A 657 21.09 -3.78 46.38
C ASP A 657 20.46 -5.18 46.37
N SER A 658 19.45 -5.44 47.22
CA SER A 658 18.85 -6.77 47.40
C SER A 658 17.93 -7.26 46.26
N VAL A 659 17.79 -6.49 45.16
CA VAL A 659 16.86 -6.76 44.05
C VAL A 659 17.63 -7.01 42.76
N ASP A 660 17.36 -8.15 42.11
CA ASP A 660 18.04 -8.54 40.87
C ASP A 660 17.69 -7.65 39.67
N LEU A 661 18.60 -7.59 38.68
CA LEU A 661 18.41 -6.78 37.47
C LEU A 661 17.21 -7.24 36.62
N LYS A 662 16.81 -8.52 36.71
CA LYS A 662 15.67 -9.08 35.98
C LYS A 662 14.36 -8.44 36.45
N THR A 663 14.24 -8.26 37.74
CA THR A 663 13.12 -7.62 38.41
C THR A 663 13.08 -6.12 38.09
N LYS A 664 14.22 -5.43 38.21
CA LYS A 664 14.36 -4.03 37.81
C LYS A 664 14.00 -3.82 36.33
N ARG A 665 14.40 -4.76 35.45
CA ARG A 665 14.05 -4.78 34.03
C ARG A 665 12.54 -4.95 33.79
N LYS A 666 11.88 -5.89 34.47
CA LYS A 666 10.44 -6.10 34.31
C LYS A 666 9.64 -4.85 34.70
N ALA A 667 10.02 -4.22 35.81
CA ALA A 667 9.46 -2.94 36.23
C ALA A 667 9.72 -1.83 35.20
N PHE A 668 10.98 -1.72 34.72
CA PHE A 668 11.37 -0.79 33.67
C PHE A 668 10.51 -0.94 32.40
N GLU A 669 10.32 -2.16 31.90
CA GLU A 669 9.53 -2.41 30.69
C GLU A 669 8.06 -1.98 30.85
N ILE A 670 7.43 -2.27 32.00
CA ILE A 670 6.04 -1.85 32.29
C ILE A 670 5.94 -0.32 32.39
N ILE A 671 6.84 0.32 33.14
CA ILE A 671 6.81 1.77 33.34
C ILE A 671 7.06 2.50 32.03
N MET A 672 8.03 2.06 31.22
CA MET A 672 8.26 2.63 29.91
C MET A 672 7.06 2.44 28.99
N ALA A 673 6.43 1.26 28.99
CA ALA A 673 5.22 1.01 28.21
C ALA A 673 4.08 1.97 28.60
N ILE A 674 3.83 2.19 29.90
CA ILE A 674 2.81 3.14 30.38
C ILE A 674 3.12 4.57 29.91
N ARG A 675 4.38 5.03 30.05
CA ARG A 675 4.78 6.36 29.57
C ARG A 675 4.55 6.53 28.07
N ARG A 676 4.95 5.53 27.26
CA ARG A 676 4.73 5.52 25.81
C ARG A 676 3.24 5.50 25.44
N LEU A 677 2.42 4.75 26.17
CA LEU A 677 0.96 4.73 25.97
C LEU A 677 0.31 6.08 26.30
N GLN A 678 0.73 6.74 27.37
CA GLN A 678 0.25 8.07 27.75
C GLN A 678 0.63 9.14 26.71
N GLU A 679 1.86 9.09 26.20
CA GLU A 679 2.32 9.94 25.09
C GLU A 679 1.53 9.66 23.82
N GLU A 680 1.32 8.39 23.46
CA GLU A 680 0.61 8.00 22.24
C GLU A 680 -0.80 8.55 22.20
N LYS A 681 -1.53 8.57 23.32
CA LYS A 681 -2.86 9.21 23.38
C LYS A 681 -2.82 10.67 22.95
N LYS A 682 -1.79 11.42 23.40
CA LYS A 682 -1.62 12.84 23.04
C LYS A 682 -1.21 12.98 21.58
N ILE A 683 -0.26 12.16 21.13
CA ILE A 683 0.24 12.16 19.76
C ILE A 683 -0.90 11.89 18.77
N VAL A 684 -1.73 10.86 19.00
CA VAL A 684 -2.83 10.52 18.10
C VAL A 684 -3.86 11.64 18.02
N VAL A 685 -4.15 12.33 19.14
CA VAL A 685 -5.04 13.50 19.12
C VAL A 685 -4.45 14.64 18.29
N THR A 686 -3.14 14.90 18.41
CA THR A 686 -2.46 15.87 17.54
C THR A 686 -2.52 15.46 16.07
N GLU A 687 -2.30 14.19 15.75
CA GLU A 687 -2.42 13.66 14.38
C GLU A 687 -3.85 13.77 13.82
N MET A 688 -4.87 13.57 14.66
CA MET A 688 -6.28 13.80 14.29
C MET A 688 -6.54 15.29 13.98
N ASP A 689 -6.01 16.21 14.78
CA ASP A 689 -6.11 17.65 14.53
C ASP A 689 -5.39 18.06 13.24
N HIS A 690 -4.17 17.57 13.01
CA HIS A 690 -3.44 17.77 11.75
C HIS A 690 -4.24 17.30 10.55
N HIS A 691 -4.76 16.07 10.60
CA HIS A 691 -5.57 15.52 9.51
C HIS A 691 -6.82 16.38 9.26
N TRP A 692 -7.52 16.80 10.31
CA TRP A 692 -8.69 17.68 10.19
C TRP A 692 -8.35 19.05 9.58
N LYS A 693 -7.24 19.65 9.99
CA LYS A 693 -6.72 20.91 9.43
C LYS A 693 -6.34 20.75 7.96
N ALA A 694 -5.68 19.65 7.59
CA ALA A 694 -5.34 19.34 6.21
C ALA A 694 -6.60 19.19 5.34
N LEU A 695 -7.64 18.51 5.82
CA LEU A 695 -8.93 18.42 5.10
C LEU A 695 -9.61 19.77 4.94
N LYS A 696 -9.53 20.66 5.94
CA LYS A 696 -10.03 22.04 5.84
C LYS A 696 -9.25 22.84 4.80
N ALA A 697 -7.92 22.86 4.91
CA ALA A 697 -7.04 23.55 3.96
C ALA A 697 -7.25 23.05 2.53
N ARG A 698 -7.44 21.74 2.34
CA ARG A 698 -7.76 21.17 1.03
C ARG A 698 -9.11 21.65 0.49
N ALA A 699 -10.14 21.71 1.34
CA ALA A 699 -11.45 22.22 0.95
C ALA A 699 -11.39 23.70 0.54
N ASP A 700 -10.60 24.50 1.26
CA ASP A 700 -10.41 25.93 0.99
C ASP A 700 -9.60 26.14 -0.31
N SER A 701 -8.50 25.40 -0.49
CA SER A 701 -7.70 25.40 -1.72
C SER A 701 -8.54 25.04 -2.96
N LEU A 702 -9.42 24.05 -2.87
CA LEU A 702 -10.35 23.71 -3.96
C LEU A 702 -11.42 24.80 -4.19
N LYS A 703 -11.85 25.51 -3.13
CA LYS A 703 -12.78 26.63 -3.25
C LYS A 703 -12.11 27.81 -3.96
N GLU A 704 -10.87 28.12 -3.60
CA GLU A 704 -10.06 29.17 -4.26
C GLU A 704 -9.80 28.82 -5.73
N LEU A 705 -9.38 27.59 -6.02
CA LEU A 705 -9.22 27.12 -7.40
C LEU A 705 -10.52 27.29 -8.21
N SER A 706 -11.66 26.93 -7.62
CA SER A 706 -12.97 27.11 -8.25
C SER A 706 -13.31 28.58 -8.55
N CYS A 707 -12.77 29.54 -7.78
CA CYS A 707 -12.97 30.98 -7.98
C CYS A 707 -11.99 31.58 -8.99
N LEU A 708 -10.78 31.04 -9.12
CA LEU A 708 -9.75 31.54 -10.04
C LEU A 708 -9.97 31.09 -11.49
N LEU A 709 -10.46 29.85 -11.70
CA LEU A 709 -10.65 29.28 -13.04
C LEU A 709 -11.57 30.13 -13.95
N PRO A 710 -12.63 30.81 -13.47
CA PRO A 710 -13.44 31.70 -14.32
C PRO A 710 -12.84 33.09 -14.61
N SER A 711 -11.84 33.54 -13.84
CA SER A 711 -11.39 34.95 -13.83
C SER A 711 -10.05 35.20 -14.52
N GLU A 712 -9.28 34.17 -14.83
CA GLU A 712 -7.97 34.27 -15.49
C GLU A 712 -8.13 34.24 -17.03
N PRO A 713 -7.50 35.14 -17.79
CA PRO A 713 -7.39 34.99 -19.24
C PRO A 713 -6.66 33.67 -19.56
N ILE A 714 -7.18 32.90 -20.53
CA ILE A 714 -6.61 31.61 -20.99
C ILE A 714 -5.09 31.68 -21.25
N GLN A 715 -4.59 32.87 -21.64
CA GLN A 715 -3.19 33.12 -21.96
C GLN A 715 -2.24 33.15 -20.75
N ASN A 716 -2.75 33.23 -19.50
CA ASN A 716 -1.94 33.32 -18.29
C ASN A 716 -1.84 32.02 -17.48
N LEU A 717 -2.63 30.98 -17.84
CA LEU A 717 -2.49 29.68 -17.19
C LEU A 717 -1.26 28.93 -17.75
N PRO A 718 -0.47 28.24 -16.91
CA PRO A 718 0.66 27.42 -17.34
C PRO A 718 0.28 26.31 -18.32
N TRP A 719 -0.98 25.89 -18.27
CA TRP A 719 -1.54 24.80 -19.06
C TRP A 719 -2.42 25.44 -20.13
N SER A 720 -1.99 25.37 -21.38
CA SER A 720 -2.66 25.93 -22.56
C SER A 720 -4.01 25.22 -22.85
N LEU A 721 -4.97 25.33 -21.93
CA LEU A 721 -6.27 24.68 -21.98
C LEU A 721 -7.24 25.44 -22.89
N SER A 722 -8.10 24.70 -23.60
CA SER A 722 -9.25 25.29 -24.29
C SER A 722 -10.33 25.72 -23.29
N ASP A 723 -11.32 26.51 -23.74
CA ASP A 723 -12.48 26.88 -22.93
C ASP A 723 -13.25 25.66 -22.39
N GLU A 724 -13.39 24.62 -23.21
CA GLU A 724 -14.01 23.36 -22.80
C GLU A 724 -13.14 22.61 -21.80
N GLY A 725 -11.81 22.57 -22.01
CA GLY A 725 -10.86 22.00 -21.06
C GLY A 725 -10.95 22.68 -19.70
N LEU A 726 -11.07 24.01 -19.67
CA LEU A 726 -11.24 24.80 -18.45
C LEU A 726 -12.54 24.46 -17.71
N LYS A 727 -13.67 24.35 -18.43
CA LYS A 727 -14.95 23.87 -17.88
C LYS A 727 -14.86 22.42 -17.37
N GLY A 728 -14.08 21.58 -18.05
CA GLY A 728 -13.76 20.22 -17.62
C GLY A 728 -13.03 20.21 -16.28
N VAL A 729 -11.97 21.02 -16.14
CA VAL A 729 -11.23 21.18 -14.89
C VAL A 729 -12.15 21.70 -13.77
N GLN A 730 -13.02 22.67 -14.05
CA GLN A 730 -14.02 23.14 -13.07
C GLN A 730 -14.93 22.00 -12.59
N SER A 731 -15.38 21.14 -13.50
CA SER A 731 -16.19 19.97 -13.16
C SER A 731 -15.42 18.96 -12.29
N ILE A 732 -14.14 18.76 -12.56
CA ILE A 732 -13.25 17.90 -11.75
C ILE A 732 -13.06 18.50 -10.35
N VAL A 733 -12.84 19.82 -10.25
CA VAL A 733 -12.74 20.54 -8.98
C VAL A 733 -14.03 20.40 -8.18
N PHE A 734 -15.21 20.52 -8.80
CA PHE A 734 -16.49 20.29 -8.12
C PHE A 734 -16.63 18.86 -7.58
N ARG A 735 -16.25 17.85 -8.36
CA ARG A 735 -16.24 16.45 -7.92
C ARG A 735 -15.31 16.25 -6.72
N LYS A 736 -14.09 16.80 -6.77
CA LYS A 736 -13.13 16.73 -5.65
C LYS A 736 -13.66 17.46 -4.40
N ARG A 737 -14.33 18.60 -4.56
CA ARG A 737 -14.96 19.31 -3.43
C ARG A 737 -16.04 18.46 -2.76
N GLN A 738 -16.84 17.75 -3.55
CA GLN A 738 -17.85 16.83 -3.02
C GLN A 738 -17.19 15.68 -2.23
N ASN A 739 -16.17 15.04 -2.81
CA ASN A 739 -15.42 13.97 -2.12
C ASN A 739 -14.81 14.46 -0.79
N ILE A 740 -14.24 15.67 -0.75
CA ILE A 740 -13.67 16.24 0.48
C ILE A 740 -14.76 16.56 1.52
N ARG A 741 -15.96 16.99 1.11
CA ARG A 741 -17.10 17.19 2.04
C ARG A 741 -17.53 15.86 2.67
N GLU A 742 -17.63 14.81 1.89
CA GLU A 742 -17.96 13.47 2.37
C GLU A 742 -16.89 12.96 3.34
N MET A 743 -15.62 13.09 2.98
CA MET A 743 -14.49 12.70 3.83
C MET A 743 -14.45 13.48 5.15
N LYS A 744 -14.74 14.79 5.13
CA LYS A 744 -14.88 15.61 6.34
C LYS A 744 -16.06 15.18 7.21
N THR A 745 -17.20 14.85 6.60
CA THR A 745 -18.39 14.40 7.32
C THR A 745 -18.11 13.08 8.04
N HIS A 746 -17.52 12.12 7.33
CA HIS A 746 -17.09 10.85 7.89
C HIS A 746 -16.04 11.03 9.00
N THR A 747 -14.99 11.81 8.75
CA THR A 747 -13.91 12.07 9.71
C THR A 747 -14.44 12.72 10.99
N ARG A 748 -15.34 13.70 10.85
CA ARG A 748 -16.00 14.35 12.00
C ARG A 748 -16.79 13.34 12.83
N ALA A 749 -17.58 12.49 12.20
CA ALA A 749 -18.35 11.45 12.90
C ALA A 749 -17.42 10.50 13.67
N CYS A 750 -16.38 9.99 13.02
CA CYS A 750 -15.40 9.09 13.64
C CYS A 750 -14.69 9.73 14.84
N TYR A 751 -14.21 10.96 14.72
CA TYR A 751 -13.46 11.63 15.80
C TYR A 751 -14.36 12.01 16.97
N LEU A 752 -15.56 12.54 16.71
CA LEU A 752 -16.50 12.88 17.79
C LEU A 752 -16.86 11.63 18.61
N GLN A 753 -17.15 10.51 17.96
CA GLN A 753 -17.55 9.28 18.63
C GLN A 753 -16.46 8.71 19.54
N VAL A 754 -15.20 8.70 19.07
CA VAL A 754 -14.08 8.15 19.84
C VAL A 754 -13.66 9.08 20.98
N LEU A 755 -13.69 10.39 20.77
CA LEU A 755 -13.28 11.37 21.79
C LEU A 755 -14.36 11.64 22.84
N SER A 756 -15.64 11.36 22.55
CA SER A 756 -16.74 11.48 23.52
C SER A 756 -16.89 10.29 24.47
N GLY A 757 -16.09 9.22 24.30
CA GLY A 757 -16.13 8.04 25.16
C GLY A 757 -17.28 7.06 24.90
N ALA A 758 -17.90 7.07 23.72
CA ALA A 758 -18.95 6.10 23.38
C ALA A 758 -18.34 4.70 23.14
N GLU A 759 -18.74 3.70 23.95
CA GLU A 759 -18.08 2.39 24.04
C GLU A 759 -18.35 1.39 22.90
N ASN A 760 -19.14 1.73 21.87
CA ASN A 760 -19.45 0.77 20.81
C ASN A 760 -19.17 1.32 19.41
N ILE A 761 -18.26 0.65 18.70
CA ILE A 761 -18.20 0.71 17.23
C ILE A 761 -18.11 -0.72 16.70
N ASN A 762 -19.12 -1.12 15.92
CA ASN A 762 -18.97 -2.17 14.92
C ASN A 762 -18.28 -1.55 13.71
N PHE A 763 -16.95 -1.64 13.61
CA PHE A 763 -16.19 -1.22 12.40
C PHE A 763 -16.35 -2.20 11.22
N LEU A 764 -17.26 -3.17 11.35
CA LEU A 764 -17.57 -4.17 10.33
C LEU A 764 -18.47 -3.60 9.24
N GLN A 765 -17.95 -2.69 8.42
CA GLN A 765 -18.43 -2.55 7.03
C GLN A 765 -17.54 -1.77 6.05
N SER A 766 -16.34 -1.30 6.44
CA SER A 766 -15.42 -0.65 5.48
C SER A 766 -13.98 -1.17 5.48
N ALA A 767 -13.64 -2.14 6.34
CA ALA A 767 -12.36 -2.83 6.24
C ALA A 767 -12.42 -3.83 5.07
N SER A 768 -12.05 -3.38 3.86
CA SER A 768 -11.56 -4.31 2.85
C SER A 768 -10.37 -5.05 3.45
N SER A 769 -10.48 -6.37 3.53
CA SER A 769 -9.57 -7.32 4.14
C SER A 769 -8.13 -7.27 3.57
N GLU A 770 -7.36 -6.24 3.90
CA GLU A 770 -5.90 -6.20 3.73
C GLU A 770 -5.18 -5.43 4.86
N ASP A 771 -5.84 -5.19 6.00
CA ASP A 771 -5.09 -5.00 7.23
C ASP A 771 -4.59 -6.39 7.63
N PHE A 772 -3.30 -6.63 7.41
CA PHE A 772 -2.59 -7.74 8.05
C PHE A 772 -2.70 -7.49 9.55
N ASP A 773 -3.75 -8.04 10.16
CA ASP A 773 -3.88 -8.18 11.60
C ASP A 773 -2.58 -8.83 12.08
N SER A 774 -1.81 -8.06 12.85
CA SER A 774 -0.76 -8.58 13.71
C SER A 774 -1.41 -9.23 14.93
N ASP A 775 -2.32 -10.18 14.73
CA ASP A 775 -2.74 -11.10 15.78
C ASP A 775 -1.73 -12.25 15.80
N SER A 776 -0.56 -11.92 16.32
CA SER A 776 0.29 -12.88 17.03
C SER A 776 0.37 -12.48 18.49
N ASP A 777 -0.79 -12.27 19.13
CA ASP A 777 -0.93 -12.53 20.56
C ASP A 777 -0.89 -14.06 20.72
N SER A 778 0.32 -14.63 20.69
CA SER A 778 0.55 -15.88 21.39
C SER A 778 0.80 -15.53 22.84
N GLU A 779 -0.22 -15.80 23.65
CA GLU A 779 -0.17 -16.11 25.09
C GLU A 779 1.28 -16.25 25.60
N ILE A 780 1.71 -15.27 26.39
CA ILE A 780 2.90 -15.37 27.22
C ILE A 780 2.40 -15.71 28.61
N ASP A 781 2.41 -17.00 28.92
CA ASP A 781 2.82 -17.48 30.24
C ASP A 781 4.34 -17.70 30.23
#